data_AF-A0AB36K254-F1
#
_entry.id   AF-A0AB36K254-F1
#
_cell.length_a   1.000
_cell.length_b   1.000
_cell.length_c   1.000
_cell.angle_alpha   90.00
_cell.angle_beta   90.00
_cell.angle_gamma   90.00
#
_symmetry.space_group_name_H-M   'P 1'
#
loop_
_entity.id
_entity.type
_entity.pdbx_description
1 polymer ?
#
loop_
_entity_poly.entity_id
_entity_poly.type
_entity_poly.pdbx_seq_one_letter_code
_entity_poly.pdbx_strand_id
1 'polypeptide(L)'
;MNTKLVSEWKLSKEIIEQIGLGSELNEKLEKKLNYHIDSFIRSRNDDSEIGYALNKCYESLMPNDTYDSGSVRWLCFQDNIYFDKKRKVFWLCKDLVDSSDDQDHLEQKLNKKINDPINWWNIPEKSNLQSLLSSTVRPKKLNNFLENISDLPCRSDKAKLASSISFSASTKPSRYSELYAHAVSSNTKKYKKSLLSLPVDFSRFSDGKAGRKIFIQALLCGFTPNALIDDEYYKSLINIYVNREGGDGLLKIMKKNIIIKKLLNEDKQRADLSPYHQKIIEDTDLGHWSLWQDELDTSEMEAVPLAKKLVARDPKSSINEGVVAIDFGTKSTVVAYQKDNVNIHPMRIGTGDLSKDIAAHHYENPTIMEFVNLNAFLTAYHQKENKPDTRWCDLTISHTAQNSLQGSESSKFNTFLDALKQWAGDKNRNLKVVGQHGKIIDLPPFLSLEDGDFNPIEIYAYYLGLYINNLNNGIFMDYILSFPVTYEVAIRDKIIHSFRNGLKKSLPAELGKETIDTISVKKGASEPAAYALTALQAYHIEPEGDERIFYSVFDFGGGTTDFDFGIYREPTDKKDRRRFDYVIEHFGAGGDKFLGGENLLELLAFEVFKKNKNSLLEQGIQFEKHPERDAFAGSEQLLSRSQEARTNTKQLCIALRPYWEEHDDFSFDASGELQVTLTDVNGVQHSAFGLQIDEQELNVILSNRIERGVENFFDALRLAFSNRQHMLSDISNVKIFLAGNASQSSFVRALFDKHIALQHQEMGLVEGESRFELFQPLGVDSQDLEKPTGKTGVAFGLIESREGGRIKVIDHNVNDDDIRFKYYLGENRKKKFKPLIERDVSFNEWIDFTYADYQTFEIFYTDQPSTSTGQVAISDTSIKKKVIKLDTTDDDALVFIRVVSPTAIEYVIANEDDIHNDIYLNEINRIEL
;
A
#
# COMPACT_ATOMS: atom_id res chain seq x y z
N MET A 1 -5.04 5.57 28.23
CA MET A 1 -5.34 6.35 27.00
C MET A 1 -5.78 7.74 27.41
N ASN A 2 -5.43 8.79 26.67
CA ASN A 2 -5.71 10.19 27.03
C ASN A 2 -6.51 10.88 25.91
N THR A 3 -7.72 11.32 26.24
CA THR A 3 -8.70 11.87 25.27
C THR A 3 -9.44 13.07 25.84
N LYS A 4 -9.96 13.95 24.97
CA LYS A 4 -10.77 15.10 25.38
C LYS A 4 -11.79 15.51 24.32
N LEU A 5 -12.86 16.18 24.76
CA LEU A 5 -13.88 16.73 23.86
C LEU A 5 -13.50 18.15 23.41
N VAL A 6 -13.31 18.34 22.11
CA VAL A 6 -13.04 19.64 21.48
C VAL A 6 -14.29 20.23 20.82
N SER A 7 -14.44 21.56 20.87
CA SER A 7 -15.55 22.31 20.25
C SER A 7 -15.13 23.17 19.06
N GLU A 8 -13.83 23.24 18.79
CA GLU A 8 -13.22 23.96 17.67
C GLU A 8 -12.04 23.14 17.14
N TRP A 9 -11.67 23.37 15.89
CA TRP A 9 -10.48 22.82 15.25
C TRP A 9 -9.73 23.96 14.57
N LYS A 10 -8.46 24.19 14.93
CA LYS A 10 -7.68 25.29 14.39
C LYS A 10 -6.96 24.84 13.11
N LEU A 11 -7.08 25.61 12.05
CA LEU A 11 -6.52 25.28 10.73
C LEU A 11 -5.89 26.53 10.09
N SER A 12 -4.90 26.34 9.22
CA SER A 12 -4.43 27.42 8.36
C SER A 12 -5.50 27.77 7.31
N LYS A 13 -5.49 29.03 6.84
CA LYS A 13 -6.40 29.51 5.79
C LYS A 13 -6.37 28.64 4.53
N GLU A 14 -5.18 28.24 4.11
CA GLU A 14 -4.95 27.37 2.96
C GLU A 14 -5.66 26.02 3.12
N ILE A 15 -5.60 25.40 4.30
CA ILE A 15 -6.30 24.14 4.56
C ILE A 15 -7.82 24.37 4.58
N ILE A 16 -8.31 25.47 5.18
CA ILE A 16 -9.73 25.84 5.22
C ILE A 16 -10.30 26.02 3.80
N GLU A 17 -9.54 26.64 2.89
CA GLU A 17 -9.89 26.76 1.48
C GLU A 17 -9.86 25.40 0.76
N GLN A 18 -8.78 24.63 0.90
CA GLN A 18 -8.63 23.30 0.28
C GLN A 18 -9.73 22.31 0.66
N ILE A 19 -10.20 22.31 1.91
CA ILE A 19 -11.29 21.44 2.36
C ILE A 19 -12.69 22.02 2.06
N GLY A 20 -12.77 23.20 1.44
CA GLY A 20 -14.03 23.80 1.00
C GLY A 20 -14.84 24.47 2.11
N LEU A 21 -14.20 24.96 3.18
CA LEU A 21 -14.84 25.70 4.28
C LEU A 21 -14.73 27.23 4.17
N GLY A 22 -13.98 27.72 3.17
CA GLY A 22 -13.76 29.15 2.87
C GLY A 22 -14.97 29.91 2.31
N SER A 23 -14.73 31.12 1.80
CA SER A 23 -15.78 32.07 1.37
C SER A 23 -16.70 31.52 0.27
N GLU A 24 -16.18 30.71 -0.66
CA GLU A 24 -16.98 30.09 -1.73
C GLU A 24 -18.19 29.30 -1.22
N LEU A 25 -18.09 28.66 -0.05
CA LEU A 25 -19.19 27.88 0.53
C LEU A 25 -20.37 28.79 0.91
N ASN A 26 -20.09 30.03 1.30
CA ASN A 26 -21.11 31.03 1.57
C ASN A 26 -21.65 31.61 0.24
N GLU A 27 -20.80 31.91 -0.74
CA GLU A 27 -21.22 32.43 -2.04
C GLU A 27 -22.11 31.45 -2.84
N LYS A 28 -21.83 30.13 -2.76
CA LYS A 28 -22.66 29.10 -3.41
C LYS A 28 -24.07 29.01 -2.81
N LEU A 29 -24.22 29.29 -1.50
CA LEU A 29 -25.50 29.44 -0.79
C LEU A 29 -26.26 30.73 -1.14
N GLU A 30 -25.57 31.81 -1.54
CA GLU A 30 -26.20 33.11 -1.89
C GLU A 30 -26.89 33.13 -3.27
N LYS A 31 -26.81 32.04 -4.05
CA LYS A 31 -27.57 31.89 -5.29
C LYS A 31 -29.07 32.04 -5.02
N LYS A 32 -29.78 32.69 -5.95
CA LYS A 32 -31.21 33.04 -5.78
C LYS A 32 -32.03 31.78 -5.50
N LEU A 33 -32.76 31.75 -4.38
CA LEU A 33 -33.57 30.62 -3.89
C LEU A 33 -34.46 29.92 -4.95
N ASN A 34 -34.97 30.68 -5.92
CA ASN A 34 -35.77 30.17 -7.04
C ASN A 34 -34.97 29.35 -8.07
N TYR A 35 -33.67 29.62 -8.25
CA TYR A 35 -32.77 28.86 -9.13
C TYR A 35 -32.66 27.41 -8.66
N HIS A 36 -32.49 27.19 -7.35
CA HIS A 36 -32.39 25.85 -6.77
C HIS A 36 -33.68 25.04 -6.95
N ILE A 37 -34.84 25.67 -6.73
CA ILE A 37 -36.14 25.07 -7.05
C ILE A 37 -36.21 24.68 -8.52
N ASP A 38 -35.91 25.62 -9.43
CA ASP A 38 -35.99 25.40 -10.87
C ASP A 38 -35.02 24.32 -11.35
N SER A 39 -33.82 24.24 -10.76
CA SER A 39 -32.79 23.25 -11.11
C SER A 39 -33.16 21.86 -10.62
N PHE A 40 -33.52 21.74 -9.32
CA PHE A 40 -34.01 20.50 -8.72
C PHE A 40 -35.24 19.93 -9.44
N ILE A 41 -36.25 20.78 -9.72
CA ILE A 41 -37.46 20.40 -10.46
C ILE A 41 -37.13 19.92 -11.88
N ARG A 42 -36.16 20.55 -12.55
CA ARG A 42 -35.75 20.17 -13.91
C ARG A 42 -34.77 19.00 -13.93
N SER A 43 -34.37 18.45 -12.78
CA SER A 43 -33.26 17.46 -12.65
C SER A 43 -32.00 17.91 -13.39
N ARG A 44 -31.69 19.21 -13.32
CA ARG A 44 -30.39 19.73 -13.76
C ARG A 44 -29.40 19.53 -12.61
N ASN A 45 -28.12 19.34 -12.94
CA ASN A 45 -27.09 19.45 -11.91
C ASN A 45 -27.16 20.84 -11.30
N ASP A 46 -27.35 20.85 -9.99
CA ASP A 46 -27.22 22.01 -9.14
C ASP A 46 -26.18 21.64 -8.10
N ASP A 47 -24.92 21.93 -8.42
CA ASP A 47 -23.76 21.57 -7.59
C ASP A 47 -23.66 22.45 -6.33
N SER A 48 -24.76 23.11 -5.94
CA SER A 48 -24.91 23.86 -4.71
C SER A 48 -25.43 23.01 -3.55
N GLU A 49 -25.22 23.56 -2.37
CA GLU A 49 -25.57 23.06 -1.05
C GLU A 49 -27.08 22.83 -0.91
N ILE A 50 -27.88 23.78 -1.42
CA ILE A 50 -29.35 23.69 -1.43
C ILE A 50 -29.79 22.62 -2.44
N GLY A 51 -29.15 22.54 -3.61
CA GLY A 51 -29.38 21.49 -4.60
C GLY A 51 -29.13 20.09 -4.04
N TYR A 52 -28.01 19.88 -3.36
CA TYR A 52 -27.69 18.62 -2.68
C TYR A 52 -28.73 18.25 -1.61
N ALA A 53 -29.06 19.19 -0.71
CA ALA A 53 -30.02 18.95 0.35
C ALA A 53 -31.43 18.58 -0.17
N LEU A 54 -31.89 19.26 -1.23
CA LEU A 54 -33.16 18.96 -1.89
C LEU A 54 -33.17 17.55 -2.48
N ASN A 55 -32.10 17.14 -3.19
CA ASN A 55 -32.00 15.79 -3.75
C ASN A 55 -31.93 14.72 -2.64
N LYS A 56 -31.08 14.89 -1.62
CA LYS A 56 -30.95 13.91 -0.52
C LYS A 56 -32.26 13.69 0.24
N CYS A 57 -32.97 14.75 0.60
CA CYS A 57 -34.26 14.66 1.28
C CYS A 57 -35.31 13.97 0.40
N TYR A 58 -35.28 14.25 -0.91
CA TYR A 58 -36.21 13.65 -1.86
C TYR A 58 -35.93 12.17 -2.13
N GLU A 59 -34.66 11.78 -2.31
CA GLU A 59 -34.23 10.38 -2.47
C GLU A 59 -34.59 9.53 -1.25
N SER A 60 -34.49 10.10 -0.04
CA SER A 60 -34.90 9.45 1.21
C SER A 60 -36.41 9.17 1.29
N LEU A 61 -37.23 9.91 0.53
CA LEU A 61 -38.68 9.72 0.40
C LEU A 61 -39.09 8.86 -0.80
N MET A 62 -38.31 8.95 -1.88
CA MET A 62 -38.64 8.45 -3.22
C MET A 62 -37.37 7.88 -3.88
N PRO A 63 -36.79 6.78 -3.36
CA PRO A 63 -35.61 6.19 -3.96
C PRO A 63 -35.87 5.82 -5.43
N ASN A 64 -34.87 6.03 -6.29
CA ASN A 64 -34.94 5.85 -7.75
C ASN A 64 -36.08 6.62 -8.46
N ASP A 65 -36.48 7.80 -7.93
CA ASP A 65 -37.52 8.67 -8.51
C ASP A 65 -38.87 7.91 -8.72
N THR A 66 -39.12 6.87 -7.90
CA THR A 66 -40.25 5.91 -8.00
C THR A 66 -41.65 6.50 -7.76
N TYR A 67 -41.78 7.83 -7.77
CA TYR A 67 -43.04 8.54 -7.55
C TYR A 67 -44.17 8.05 -8.47
N ASP A 68 -43.86 7.79 -9.75
CA ASP A 68 -44.80 7.33 -10.79
C ASP A 68 -44.96 5.80 -10.88
N SER A 69 -44.32 5.02 -10.00
CA SER A 69 -44.46 3.54 -9.94
C SER A 69 -45.87 3.03 -9.56
N GLY A 70 -46.79 3.93 -9.21
CA GLY A 70 -48.22 3.63 -8.99
C GLY A 70 -48.56 2.88 -7.69
N SER A 71 -47.57 2.35 -6.98
CA SER A 71 -47.75 1.51 -5.78
C SER A 71 -48.31 2.24 -4.55
N VAL A 72 -47.93 3.51 -4.35
CA VAL A 72 -48.30 4.31 -3.17
C VAL A 72 -49.27 5.42 -3.56
N ARG A 73 -50.54 5.34 -3.15
CA ARG A 73 -51.55 6.38 -3.45
C ARG A 73 -51.43 7.63 -2.57
N TRP A 74 -51.00 7.48 -1.32
CA TRP A 74 -51.06 8.54 -0.32
C TRP A 74 -49.69 8.80 0.33
N LEU A 75 -49.35 10.06 0.55
CA LEU A 75 -48.13 10.46 1.28
C LEU A 75 -48.51 11.16 2.59
N CYS A 76 -47.86 10.78 3.68
CA CYS A 76 -48.18 11.22 5.04
C CYS A 76 -47.17 12.25 5.56
N PHE A 77 -47.70 13.30 6.14
CA PHE A 77 -46.98 14.42 6.74
C PHE A 77 -47.44 14.63 8.18
N GLN A 78 -46.70 15.43 8.94
CA GLN A 78 -47.09 15.87 10.28
C GLN A 78 -48.47 16.55 10.27
N ASP A 79 -49.05 16.72 11.47
CA ASP A 79 -50.30 17.45 11.70
C ASP A 79 -51.53 16.93 10.93
N ASN A 80 -51.51 15.63 10.59
CA ASN A 80 -52.59 14.92 9.89
C ASN A 80 -52.86 15.47 8.48
N ILE A 81 -51.77 15.81 7.79
CA ILE A 81 -51.74 16.25 6.39
C ILE A 81 -51.41 15.04 5.50
N TYR A 82 -52.23 14.80 4.49
CA TYR A 82 -52.12 13.64 3.59
C TYR A 82 -52.23 14.07 2.12
N PHE A 83 -51.30 13.68 1.26
CA PHE A 83 -51.36 13.98 -0.18
C PHE A 83 -51.92 12.80 -0.98
N ASP A 84 -53.04 12.98 -1.68
CA ASP A 84 -53.59 11.96 -2.61
C ASP A 84 -52.92 12.10 -3.98
N LYS A 85 -52.03 11.19 -4.36
CA LYS A 85 -51.37 11.21 -5.69
C LYS A 85 -52.36 11.12 -6.85
N LYS A 86 -53.50 10.43 -6.67
CA LYS A 86 -54.51 10.24 -7.73
C LYS A 86 -55.34 11.50 -7.97
N ARG A 87 -55.68 12.22 -6.90
CA ARG A 87 -56.42 13.50 -6.98
C ARG A 87 -55.52 14.73 -7.03
N LYS A 88 -54.21 14.53 -6.78
CA LYS A 88 -53.18 15.56 -6.69
C LYS A 88 -53.57 16.68 -5.71
N VAL A 89 -54.03 16.35 -4.51
CA VAL A 89 -54.39 17.37 -3.50
C VAL A 89 -53.90 16.98 -2.12
N PHE A 90 -53.52 17.99 -1.33
CA PHE A 90 -53.29 17.81 0.10
C PHE A 90 -54.63 17.86 0.84
N TRP A 91 -54.83 16.92 1.74
CA TRP A 91 -55.97 16.79 2.61
C TRP A 91 -55.54 17.06 4.04
N LEU A 92 -56.25 17.96 4.71
CA LEU A 92 -56.16 18.13 6.15
C LEU A 92 -57.42 17.53 6.78
N CYS A 93 -57.24 16.50 7.60
CA CYS A 93 -58.31 15.91 8.37
C CYS A 93 -58.64 16.80 9.58
N LYS A 94 -59.69 17.63 9.46
CA LYS A 94 -60.26 18.40 10.57
C LYS A 94 -61.62 17.85 11.00
N ASP A 95 -61.88 17.95 12.30
CA ASP A 95 -63.13 17.66 13.00
C ASP A 95 -63.77 16.30 12.69
N LEU A 96 -63.40 15.32 13.52
CA LEU A 96 -64.08 14.04 13.63
C LEU A 96 -64.62 13.81 15.05
N VAL A 97 -65.79 14.42 15.26
CA VAL A 97 -66.83 14.04 16.22
C VAL A 97 -66.70 14.56 17.66
N ASP A 98 -67.82 15.15 18.12
CA ASP A 98 -68.14 15.34 19.52
C ASP A 98 -69.02 14.14 19.99
N SER A 99 -68.66 13.54 21.12
CA SER A 99 -69.34 12.43 21.85
C SER A 99 -69.30 10.98 21.32
N SER A 100 -68.72 10.10 22.17
CA SER A 100 -69.25 8.81 22.66
C SER A 100 -69.41 7.56 21.76
N ASP A 101 -68.92 7.53 20.52
CA ASP A 101 -68.80 6.27 19.76
C ASP A 101 -67.34 5.78 19.74
N ASP A 102 -67.16 4.46 19.90
CA ASP A 102 -65.87 3.78 20.08
C ASP A 102 -64.85 4.10 18.96
N GLN A 103 -63.76 4.79 19.29
CA GLN A 103 -62.84 5.42 18.33
C GLN A 103 -62.20 4.37 17.41
N ASP A 104 -61.76 3.25 17.98
CA ASP A 104 -61.17 2.11 17.26
C ASP A 104 -62.08 1.57 16.16
N HIS A 105 -63.39 1.47 16.40
CA HIS A 105 -64.35 0.98 15.41
C HIS A 105 -64.53 1.95 14.24
N LEU A 106 -64.38 3.25 14.51
CA LEU A 106 -64.47 4.32 13.53
C LEU A 106 -63.20 4.37 12.65
N GLU A 107 -62.03 4.21 13.25
CA GLU A 107 -60.74 4.11 12.56
C GLU A 107 -60.63 2.81 11.74
N GLN A 108 -61.03 1.66 12.29
CA GLN A 108 -61.10 0.40 11.54
C GLN A 108 -62.04 0.50 10.32
N LYS A 109 -63.21 1.15 10.46
CA LYS A 109 -64.11 1.42 9.32
C LYS A 109 -63.52 2.39 8.30
N LEU A 110 -62.74 3.38 8.75
CA LEU A 110 -62.07 4.34 7.88
C LEU A 110 -61.03 3.61 7.03
N ASN A 111 -60.11 2.89 7.67
CA ASN A 111 -59.06 2.10 7.04
C ASN A 111 -59.61 1.05 6.06
N LYS A 112 -60.59 0.24 6.49
CA LYS A 112 -61.22 -0.78 5.65
C LYS A 112 -61.97 -0.22 4.43
N LYS A 113 -62.30 1.07 4.42
CA LYS A 113 -63.04 1.74 3.34
C LYS A 113 -62.16 2.61 2.43
N ILE A 114 -61.07 3.16 2.96
CA ILE A 114 -60.02 3.79 2.14
C ILE A 114 -59.21 2.71 1.42
N ASN A 115 -59.02 1.55 2.07
CA ASN A 115 -58.26 0.40 1.59
C ASN A 115 -56.84 0.82 1.15
N ASP A 116 -56.18 1.57 2.03
CA ASP A 116 -54.78 1.96 1.90
C ASP A 116 -53.90 0.86 2.52
N PRO A 117 -53.06 0.16 1.74
CA PRO A 117 -52.23 -0.93 2.25
C PRO A 117 -50.97 -0.45 3.00
N ILE A 118 -50.72 0.86 3.07
CA ILE A 118 -49.47 1.43 3.59
C ILE A 118 -49.73 2.34 4.81
N ASN A 119 -50.84 3.08 4.84
CA ASN A 119 -51.15 4.02 5.91
C ASN A 119 -52.33 3.56 6.77
N TRP A 120 -52.15 3.58 8.09
CA TRP A 120 -53.23 3.43 9.05
C TRP A 120 -53.77 4.82 9.44
N TRP A 121 -54.97 5.11 8.98
CA TRP A 121 -55.66 6.39 9.10
C TRP A 121 -56.36 6.53 10.45
N ASN A 122 -55.84 7.41 11.31
CA ASN A 122 -56.36 7.64 12.65
C ASN A 122 -57.15 8.96 12.75
N ILE A 123 -57.94 9.08 13.81
CA ILE A 123 -58.65 10.31 14.19
C ILE A 123 -57.71 11.15 15.08
N PRO A 124 -57.46 12.44 14.76
CA PRO A 124 -56.55 13.27 15.55
C PRO A 124 -57.07 13.54 16.96
N GLU A 125 -56.22 13.40 17.98
CA GLU A 125 -56.55 13.81 19.34
C GLU A 125 -56.76 15.33 19.46
N LYS A 126 -57.63 15.71 20.42
CA LYS A 126 -57.98 17.11 20.72
C LYS A 126 -56.78 17.98 21.13
N SER A 127 -55.78 17.38 21.78
CA SER A 127 -54.49 17.97 22.16
C SER A 127 -53.70 18.45 20.94
N ASN A 128 -53.51 17.56 19.95
CA ASN A 128 -52.82 17.85 18.69
C ASN A 128 -53.58 18.91 17.85
N LEU A 129 -54.91 18.94 17.93
CA LEU A 129 -55.72 19.96 17.27
C LEU A 129 -55.61 21.36 17.92
N GLN A 130 -55.29 21.44 19.21
CA GLN A 130 -55.07 22.71 19.92
C GLN A 130 -53.68 23.31 19.64
N SER A 131 -52.64 22.50 19.42
CA SER A 131 -51.31 22.99 19.04
C SER A 131 -51.32 23.70 17.68
N LEU A 132 -52.13 23.21 16.73
CA LEU A 132 -52.37 23.80 15.41
C LEU A 132 -52.99 25.22 15.41
N LEU A 133 -53.56 25.67 16.52
CA LEU A 133 -54.10 27.03 16.68
C LEU A 133 -53.09 27.99 17.33
N SER A 134 -52.13 27.45 18.09
CA SER A 134 -51.24 28.19 18.99
C SER A 134 -49.77 28.25 18.57
N SER A 135 -49.31 27.38 17.66
CA SER A 135 -47.90 27.35 17.24
C SER A 135 -47.54 28.37 16.14
N THR A 136 -46.26 28.72 16.08
CA THR A 136 -45.68 29.81 15.28
C THR A 136 -45.55 29.51 13.78
N VAL A 137 -45.82 28.28 13.34
CA VAL A 137 -45.75 27.88 11.91
C VAL A 137 -47.11 28.06 11.25
N ARG A 138 -47.52 29.31 11.03
CA ARG A 138 -48.67 29.65 10.17
C ARG A 138 -48.19 29.90 8.74
N PRO A 139 -48.59 29.09 7.73
CA PRO A 139 -48.24 29.36 6.34
C PRO A 139 -48.86 30.70 5.91
N LYS A 140 -48.04 31.72 5.61
CA LYS A 140 -48.51 33.08 5.28
C LYS A 140 -49.53 33.14 4.12
N LYS A 141 -49.57 32.13 3.24
CA LYS A 141 -50.56 32.02 2.15
C LYS A 141 -51.94 31.51 2.60
N LEU A 142 -52.07 30.95 3.81
CA LEU A 142 -53.34 30.42 4.32
C LEU A 142 -54.30 31.53 4.78
N ASN A 143 -53.79 32.70 5.21
CA ASN A 143 -54.62 33.86 5.59
C ASN A 143 -55.56 34.27 4.45
N ASN A 144 -55.03 34.41 3.22
CA ASN A 144 -55.82 34.77 2.03
C ASN A 144 -56.93 33.76 1.68
N PHE A 145 -56.92 32.55 2.26
CA PHE A 145 -57.89 31.49 1.99
C PHE A 145 -59.01 31.41 3.04
N LEU A 146 -58.81 31.99 4.23
CA LEU A 146 -59.72 31.86 5.37
C LEU A 146 -60.59 33.10 5.63
N GLU A 147 -60.33 34.23 4.96
CA GLU A 147 -61.02 35.52 5.23
C GLU A 147 -62.45 35.64 4.63
N ASN A 148 -62.97 34.66 3.90
CA ASN A 148 -64.27 34.77 3.18
C ASN A 148 -65.28 33.65 3.50
N ILE A 149 -65.79 33.59 4.74
CA ILE A 149 -66.98 32.77 5.07
C ILE A 149 -67.94 33.56 5.96
N SER A 150 -69.11 33.91 5.42
CA SER A 150 -70.26 34.47 6.16
C SER A 150 -71.59 33.91 5.63
N ASP A 151 -72.24 33.09 6.47
CA ASP A 151 -73.67 32.72 6.53
C ASP A 151 -74.45 32.03 5.36
N LEU A 152 -75.47 31.28 5.79
CA LEU A 152 -76.40 30.38 5.06
C LEU A 152 -77.61 31.17 4.44
N PRO A 153 -78.75 30.58 3.93
CA PRO A 153 -79.20 29.18 3.70
C PRO A 153 -79.93 28.89 2.34
N CYS A 154 -80.42 27.66 2.09
CA CYS A 154 -81.85 27.31 1.78
C CYS A 154 -82.09 25.80 1.50
N ARG A 155 -83.35 25.38 1.26
CA ARG A 155 -83.91 24.00 1.40
C ARG A 155 -84.99 23.73 0.34
N SER A 156 -85.10 22.51 -0.23
CA SER A 156 -86.38 21.77 -0.44
C SER A 156 -86.27 20.46 -1.25
N ASP A 157 -86.67 19.33 -0.66
CA ASP A 157 -87.63 18.32 -1.18
C ASP A 157 -87.76 18.11 -2.71
N LYS A 158 -87.48 16.95 -3.33
CA LYS A 158 -88.09 15.59 -3.21
C LYS A 158 -87.38 14.62 -4.21
N ALA A 159 -87.53 13.28 -4.23
CA ALA A 159 -88.02 12.26 -3.27
C ALA A 159 -87.74 10.83 -3.81
N LYS A 160 -87.88 9.81 -2.93
CA LYS A 160 -87.89 8.33 -3.15
C LYS A 160 -86.62 7.63 -3.70
N LEU A 161 -86.23 6.60 -2.95
CA LEU A 161 -85.13 5.66 -3.13
C LEU A 161 -84.94 5.10 -4.54
N ALA A 162 -83.72 5.25 -5.10
CA ALA A 162 -82.83 4.14 -5.49
C ALA A 162 -81.47 4.67 -6.00
N SER A 163 -80.39 3.94 -5.75
CA SER A 163 -79.10 3.96 -6.47
C SER A 163 -78.54 5.29 -7.03
N SER A 164 -77.52 5.87 -6.38
CA SER A 164 -76.28 6.37 -7.01
C SER A 164 -75.37 7.14 -6.01
N ILE A 165 -74.05 6.97 -6.14
CA ILE A 165 -73.08 7.99 -5.70
C ILE A 165 -72.90 8.91 -6.91
N SER A 166 -73.51 10.09 -6.88
CA SER A 166 -73.35 11.09 -7.94
C SER A 166 -72.17 12.02 -7.65
N PHE A 167 -71.26 12.14 -8.59
CA PHE A 167 -70.27 13.21 -8.63
C PHE A 167 -70.84 14.36 -9.47
N SER A 168 -71.19 15.48 -8.84
CA SER A 168 -71.58 16.70 -9.57
C SER A 168 -70.35 17.55 -9.87
N ALA A 169 -69.91 17.55 -11.13
CA ALA A 169 -69.04 18.58 -11.68
C ALA A 169 -69.92 19.65 -12.35
N SER A 170 -69.80 20.92 -11.94
CA SER A 170 -70.52 22.03 -12.60
C SER A 170 -69.71 22.53 -13.79
N THR A 171 -70.15 22.23 -15.01
CA THR A 171 -69.54 22.75 -16.23
C THR A 171 -70.06 24.15 -16.57
N LYS A 172 -69.42 25.20 -16.02
CA LYS A 172 -69.30 26.52 -16.67
C LYS A 172 -68.19 27.36 -16.03
N PRO A 173 -67.38 28.10 -16.82
CA PRO A 173 -66.16 28.74 -16.31
C PRO A 173 -66.43 30.14 -15.75
N SER A 174 -66.11 30.33 -14.47
CA SER A 174 -65.89 31.65 -13.86
C SER A 174 -64.77 31.57 -12.82
N ARG A 175 -63.90 32.57 -12.76
CA ARG A 175 -62.70 32.55 -11.90
C ARG A 175 -63.10 32.57 -10.41
N TYR A 176 -62.35 31.80 -9.60
CA TYR A 176 -62.36 31.79 -8.13
C TYR A 176 -63.62 31.22 -7.43
N SER A 177 -63.94 29.94 -7.60
CA SER A 177 -64.88 29.25 -6.69
C SER A 177 -64.82 27.70 -6.70
N GLU A 178 -63.65 27.08 -6.51
CA GLU A 178 -63.57 25.61 -6.35
C GLU A 178 -62.55 25.18 -5.29
N LEU A 179 -63.03 24.52 -4.20
CA LEU A 179 -62.64 23.17 -3.74
C LEU A 179 -63.00 22.89 -2.28
N TYR A 180 -64.26 22.47 -2.07
CA TYR A 180 -64.65 21.65 -0.92
C TYR A 180 -65.26 20.34 -1.43
N ALA A 181 -64.62 19.21 -1.15
CA ALA A 181 -65.13 17.89 -1.52
C ALA A 181 -66.06 17.35 -0.42
N HIS A 182 -67.36 17.71 -0.47
CA HIS A 182 -68.35 17.16 0.45
C HIS A 182 -68.73 15.71 0.09
N ALA A 183 -68.27 14.75 0.89
CA ALA A 183 -68.72 13.37 0.81
C ALA A 183 -70.02 13.17 1.62
N VAL A 184 -71.18 13.36 0.99
CA VAL A 184 -72.49 13.12 1.63
C VAL A 184 -72.86 11.64 1.54
N SER A 185 -73.02 10.99 2.70
CA SER A 185 -73.71 9.69 2.79
C SER A 185 -75.20 9.93 3.04
N SER A 186 -76.06 9.42 2.16
CA SER A 186 -77.49 9.72 2.13
C SER A 186 -78.35 8.95 3.15
N ASN A 187 -77.75 8.35 4.19
CA ASN A 187 -78.48 7.67 5.26
C ASN A 187 -77.70 7.66 6.59
N THR A 188 -77.82 8.74 7.38
CA THR A 188 -77.95 8.76 8.86
C THR A 188 -77.89 10.21 9.36
N LYS A 189 -78.57 10.51 10.48
CA LYS A 189 -78.82 11.89 10.93
C LYS A 189 -77.74 12.47 11.87
N LYS A 190 -76.51 11.93 11.85
CA LYS A 190 -75.37 12.41 12.66
C LYS A 190 -74.08 12.45 11.83
N TYR A 191 -73.20 13.38 12.22
CA TYR A 191 -71.82 13.58 11.72
C TYR A 191 -71.68 14.18 10.31
N LYS A 192 -71.64 15.53 10.25
CA LYS A 192 -70.92 16.24 9.17
C LYS A 192 -69.42 16.00 9.39
N LYS A 193 -68.71 15.53 8.36
CA LYS A 193 -67.25 15.32 8.38
C LYS A 193 -66.63 16.20 7.30
N SER A 194 -65.73 17.13 7.64
CA SER A 194 -65.13 18.08 6.68
C SER A 194 -63.66 17.78 6.43
N LEU A 195 -63.38 17.12 5.32
CA LEU A 195 -62.03 17.02 4.76
C LEU A 195 -61.71 18.33 4.02
N LEU A 196 -60.73 19.08 4.50
CA LEU A 196 -60.26 20.30 3.82
C LEU A 196 -59.26 19.88 2.73
N SER A 197 -59.57 20.15 1.46
CA SER A 197 -58.66 19.92 0.34
C SER A 197 -57.98 21.21 -0.07
N LEU A 198 -56.65 21.26 -0.05
CA LEU A 198 -55.87 22.36 -0.60
C LEU A 198 -55.59 22.10 -2.10
N PRO A 199 -56.19 22.88 -3.03
CA PRO A 199 -55.75 22.87 -4.42
C PRO A 199 -54.27 23.20 -4.55
N VAL A 200 -53.61 22.45 -5.43
CA VAL A 200 -52.32 22.83 -6.01
C VAL A 200 -52.53 22.94 -7.52
N ASP A 201 -51.90 23.93 -8.16
CA ASP A 201 -52.07 24.16 -9.61
C ASP A 201 -51.15 23.24 -10.41
N PHE A 202 -51.70 22.13 -10.92
CA PHE A 202 -50.96 21.16 -11.74
C PHE A 202 -50.87 21.52 -13.22
N SER A 203 -51.44 22.65 -13.67
CA SER A 203 -51.40 23.06 -15.07
C SER A 203 -49.98 23.30 -15.61
N ARG A 204 -48.99 23.44 -14.71
CA ARG A 204 -47.56 23.62 -15.02
C ARG A 204 -46.73 22.33 -15.04
N PHE A 205 -47.34 21.16 -14.84
CA PHE A 205 -46.62 19.94 -14.42
C PHE A 205 -46.89 18.70 -15.29
N SER A 206 -46.69 18.81 -16.61
CA SER A 206 -46.97 17.76 -17.62
C SER A 206 -45.72 17.09 -18.23
N ASP A 207 -44.63 16.97 -17.47
CA ASP A 207 -43.26 16.68 -17.98
C ASP A 207 -42.56 15.50 -17.27
N GLY A 208 -43.31 14.60 -16.62
CA GLY A 208 -42.75 13.39 -15.99
C GLY A 208 -41.91 13.62 -14.72
N LYS A 209 -41.96 14.81 -14.11
CA LYS A 209 -41.21 15.16 -12.89
C LYS A 209 -42.11 15.49 -11.70
N ALA A 210 -43.25 14.80 -11.61
CA ALA A 210 -44.32 15.11 -10.68
C ALA A 210 -43.89 15.03 -9.20
N GLY A 211 -43.09 14.01 -8.82
CA GLY A 211 -42.64 13.80 -7.44
C GLY A 211 -41.81 14.97 -6.90
N ARG A 212 -40.75 15.37 -7.61
CA ARG A 212 -39.90 16.52 -7.25
C ARG A 212 -40.71 17.81 -7.08
N LYS A 213 -41.68 18.05 -7.95
CA LYS A 213 -42.58 19.22 -7.90
C LYS A 213 -43.48 19.21 -6.66
N ILE A 214 -43.99 18.03 -6.27
CA ILE A 214 -44.81 17.86 -5.06
C ILE A 214 -43.96 17.99 -3.79
N PHE A 215 -42.73 17.49 -3.80
CA PHE A 215 -41.78 17.67 -2.70
C PHE A 215 -41.48 19.15 -2.44
N ILE A 216 -41.16 19.93 -3.48
CA ILE A 216 -41.01 21.40 -3.36
C ILE A 216 -42.31 22.05 -2.87
N GLN A 217 -43.47 21.62 -3.35
CA GLN A 217 -44.74 22.20 -2.92
C GLN A 217 -45.06 21.92 -1.45
N ALA A 218 -44.73 20.72 -0.94
CA ALA A 218 -44.83 20.39 0.48
C ALA A 218 -43.86 21.24 1.32
N LEU A 219 -42.59 21.32 0.89
CA LEU A 219 -41.56 22.15 1.52
C LEU A 219 -41.98 23.62 1.61
N LEU A 220 -42.44 24.24 0.52
CA LEU A 220 -42.92 25.63 0.48
C LEU A 220 -44.20 25.87 1.30
N CYS A 221 -44.95 24.82 1.63
CA CYS A 221 -46.10 24.88 2.52
C CYS A 221 -45.74 24.68 4.01
N GLY A 222 -44.50 24.30 4.33
CA GLY A 222 -44.08 23.95 5.69
C GLY A 222 -44.47 22.53 6.11
N PHE A 223 -44.77 21.63 5.18
CA PHE A 223 -45.30 20.29 5.49
C PHE A 223 -44.17 19.26 5.62
N THR A 224 -43.81 18.89 6.85
CA THR A 224 -42.80 17.86 7.13
C THR A 224 -43.33 16.44 6.85
N PRO A 225 -42.72 15.66 5.93
CA PRO A 225 -43.04 14.25 5.76
C PRO A 225 -42.68 13.44 7.02
N ASN A 226 -43.47 12.42 7.37
CA ASN A 226 -43.21 11.63 8.58
C ASN A 226 -41.83 10.93 8.56
N ALA A 227 -41.30 10.60 7.38
CA ALA A 227 -39.98 10.00 7.22
C ALA A 227 -38.81 11.00 7.37
N LEU A 228 -39.07 12.31 7.35
CA LEU A 228 -38.06 13.37 7.51
C LEU A 228 -38.27 14.18 8.79
N ILE A 229 -39.05 13.65 9.74
CA ILE A 229 -39.43 14.34 10.99
C ILE A 229 -38.21 14.75 11.82
N ASP A 230 -37.14 13.96 11.75
CA ASP A 230 -35.88 14.16 12.45
C ASP A 230 -34.70 14.57 11.55
N ASP A 231 -34.92 14.72 10.25
CA ASP A 231 -33.85 15.03 9.30
C ASP A 231 -33.38 16.50 9.42
N GLU A 232 -32.09 16.68 9.75
CA GLU A 232 -31.48 18.01 9.94
C GLU A 232 -31.46 18.85 8.64
N TYR A 233 -31.33 18.21 7.47
CA TYR A 233 -31.35 18.90 6.17
C TYR A 233 -32.75 19.40 5.84
N TYR A 234 -33.79 18.59 6.07
CA TYR A 234 -35.17 19.00 5.82
C TYR A 234 -35.60 20.14 6.74
N LYS A 235 -35.25 20.07 8.04
CA LYS A 235 -35.46 21.18 8.99
C LYS A 235 -34.77 22.47 8.53
N SER A 236 -33.54 22.37 8.02
CA SER A 236 -32.81 23.52 7.48
C SER A 236 -33.43 24.08 6.21
N LEU A 237 -33.90 23.22 5.29
CA LEU A 237 -34.64 23.63 4.10
C LEU A 237 -35.95 24.34 4.45
N ILE A 238 -36.69 23.88 5.47
CA ILE A 238 -37.90 24.56 5.97
C ILE A 238 -37.55 25.98 6.47
N ASN A 239 -36.47 26.14 7.23
CA ASN A 239 -36.07 27.45 7.72
C ASN A 239 -35.71 28.42 6.57
N ILE A 240 -34.98 27.95 5.56
CA ILE A 240 -34.62 28.74 4.36
C ILE A 240 -35.86 29.10 3.53
N TYR A 241 -36.69 28.10 3.17
CA TYR A 241 -37.78 28.27 2.20
C TYR A 241 -39.08 28.83 2.78
N VAL A 242 -39.37 28.57 4.06
CA VAL A 242 -40.64 28.94 4.73
C VAL A 242 -40.44 30.08 5.70
N ASN A 243 -39.49 29.94 6.64
CA ASN A 243 -39.26 30.94 7.68
C ASN A 243 -38.45 32.15 7.16
N ARG A 244 -37.72 31.97 6.04
CA ARG A 244 -36.78 32.94 5.45
C ARG A 244 -35.65 33.33 6.39
N GLU A 245 -35.23 32.39 7.21
CA GLU A 245 -33.99 32.51 7.99
C GLU A 245 -32.79 32.25 7.08
N GLY A 246 -31.61 32.71 7.50
CA GLY A 246 -30.36 32.51 6.74
C GLY A 246 -30.01 31.03 6.57
N GLY A 247 -29.14 30.74 5.61
CA GLY A 247 -28.66 29.38 5.31
C GLY A 247 -27.84 28.72 6.43
N ASP A 248 -27.60 29.42 7.54
CA ASP A 248 -26.70 29.08 8.65
C ASP A 248 -26.88 27.66 9.20
N GLY A 249 -28.12 27.17 9.30
CA GLY A 249 -28.40 25.80 9.73
C GLY A 249 -27.87 24.75 8.75
N LEU A 250 -28.09 24.97 7.46
CA LEU A 250 -27.61 24.11 6.38
C LEU A 250 -26.08 24.19 6.25
N LEU A 251 -25.53 25.41 6.33
CA LEU A 251 -24.10 25.66 6.38
C LEU A 251 -23.45 24.89 7.53
N LYS A 252 -24.02 24.94 8.74
CA LYS A 252 -23.50 24.22 9.92
C LYS A 252 -23.47 22.70 9.72
N ILE A 253 -24.49 22.11 9.12
CA ILE A 253 -24.55 20.67 8.79
C ILE A 253 -23.51 20.30 7.72
N MET A 254 -23.30 21.17 6.73
CA MET A 254 -22.32 20.92 5.67
C MET A 254 -20.89 21.08 6.17
N LYS A 255 -20.57 22.12 6.94
CA LYS A 255 -19.27 22.26 7.61
C LYS A 255 -18.97 21.04 8.50
N LYS A 256 -19.94 20.57 9.30
CA LYS A 256 -19.86 19.31 10.06
C LYS A 256 -19.49 18.12 9.17
N ASN A 257 -20.22 17.89 8.08
CA ASN A 257 -20.01 16.71 7.25
C ASN A 257 -18.71 16.78 6.41
N ILE A 258 -18.26 17.97 6.01
CA ILE A 258 -16.95 18.20 5.39
C ILE A 258 -15.83 17.83 6.38
N ILE A 259 -15.89 18.35 7.61
CA ILE A 259 -14.88 18.10 8.67
C ILE A 259 -14.83 16.60 9.02
N ILE A 260 -15.98 15.99 9.28
CA ILE A 260 -16.09 14.55 9.56
C ILE A 260 -15.51 13.73 8.40
N LYS A 261 -15.84 14.08 7.15
CA LYS A 261 -15.32 13.36 5.98
C LYS A 261 -13.81 13.52 5.83
N LYS A 262 -13.24 14.71 6.06
CA LYS A 262 -11.78 14.94 5.99
C LYS A 262 -11.04 14.12 7.04
N LEU A 263 -11.48 14.15 8.31
CA LEU A 263 -10.87 13.38 9.40
C LEU A 263 -10.96 11.87 9.10
N LEU A 264 -12.15 11.34 8.85
CA LEU A 264 -12.33 9.89 8.68
C LEU A 264 -11.69 9.32 7.39
N ASN A 265 -11.32 10.15 6.41
CA ASN A 265 -10.68 9.73 5.17
C ASN A 265 -9.23 10.23 5.04
N GLU A 266 -8.62 10.77 6.10
CA GLU A 266 -7.29 11.40 6.02
C GLU A 266 -6.24 10.44 5.46
N ASP A 267 -6.10 9.25 6.06
CA ASP A 267 -5.12 8.26 5.61
C ASP A 267 -5.66 7.39 4.45
N LYS A 268 -6.98 7.37 4.18
CA LYS A 268 -7.53 6.83 2.92
C LYS A 268 -7.05 7.64 1.72
N GLN A 269 -6.99 8.96 1.84
CA GLN A 269 -6.49 9.84 0.79
C GLN A 269 -4.98 9.68 0.60
N ARG A 270 -4.20 9.61 1.69
CA ARG A 270 -2.74 9.50 1.61
C ARG A 270 -2.25 8.14 1.13
N ALA A 271 -2.77 7.04 1.69
CA ALA A 271 -2.17 5.71 1.59
C ALA A 271 -3.17 4.59 1.23
N ASP A 272 -4.40 4.93 0.84
CA ASP A 272 -5.49 4.01 0.50
C ASP A 272 -6.05 3.13 1.65
N LEU A 273 -5.63 3.37 2.89
CA LEU A 273 -6.17 2.68 4.08
C LEU A 273 -7.69 2.81 4.20
N SER A 274 -8.39 1.76 4.63
CA SER A 274 -9.85 1.79 4.88
C SER A 274 -10.27 3.02 5.70
N PRO A 275 -11.37 3.73 5.33
CA PRO A 275 -11.82 4.90 6.09
C PRO A 275 -12.10 4.57 7.55
N TYR A 276 -11.73 5.49 8.43
CA TYR A 276 -11.90 5.34 9.87
C TYR A 276 -13.39 5.27 10.24
N HIS A 277 -13.74 4.35 11.15
CA HIS A 277 -15.11 4.22 11.62
C HIS A 277 -15.54 5.46 12.42
N GLN A 278 -16.77 5.95 12.20
CA GLN A 278 -17.26 7.22 12.79
C GLN A 278 -17.09 7.31 14.31
N LYS A 279 -17.16 6.18 15.03
CA LYS A 279 -16.88 6.14 16.48
C LYS A 279 -15.54 6.77 16.88
N ILE A 280 -14.51 6.79 16.02
CA ILE A 280 -13.21 7.41 16.34
C ILE A 280 -13.34 8.88 16.76
N ILE A 281 -14.32 9.62 16.24
CA ILE A 281 -14.55 11.03 16.60
C ILE A 281 -15.71 11.24 17.60
N GLU A 282 -16.40 10.17 18.03
CA GLU A 282 -17.59 10.24 18.89
C GLU A 282 -17.46 9.50 20.23
N ASP A 283 -16.63 8.44 20.27
CA ASP A 283 -16.43 7.57 21.41
C ASP A 283 -15.25 8.08 22.26
N THR A 284 -15.45 8.24 23.56
CA THR A 284 -14.47 8.85 24.47
C THR A 284 -13.22 7.99 24.66
N ASP A 285 -13.31 6.69 24.38
CA ASP A 285 -12.19 5.75 24.49
C ASP A 285 -11.43 5.58 23.17
N LEU A 286 -11.74 6.40 22.14
CA LEU A 286 -11.02 6.44 20.87
C LEU A 286 -10.35 7.81 20.67
N GLY A 287 -10.98 8.73 19.93
CA GLY A 287 -10.47 10.05 19.59
C GLY A 287 -9.51 10.09 18.39
N HIS A 288 -9.45 11.25 17.73
CA HIS A 288 -8.61 11.51 16.56
C HIS A 288 -7.37 12.35 16.91
N TRP A 289 -6.20 12.03 16.32
CA TRP A 289 -4.94 12.74 16.60
C TRP A 289 -4.97 14.18 16.08
N SER A 290 -5.42 14.43 14.84
CA SER A 290 -5.44 15.76 14.21
C SER A 290 -6.32 16.82 14.94
N LEU A 291 -7.06 16.41 15.98
CA LEU A 291 -7.82 17.29 16.88
C LEU A 291 -7.07 17.61 18.19
N TRP A 292 -5.90 17.03 18.42
CA TRP A 292 -5.07 17.20 19.62
C TRP A 292 -3.93 18.20 19.37
N GLN A 293 -4.28 19.49 19.37
CA GLN A 293 -3.38 20.54 18.88
C GLN A 293 -2.55 21.22 19.99
N ASP A 294 -2.34 20.54 21.12
CA ASP A 294 -1.72 21.12 22.33
C ASP A 294 -0.20 21.33 22.18
N GLU A 295 0.44 20.49 21.37
CA GLU A 295 1.88 20.54 21.06
C GLU A 295 2.19 21.42 19.84
N LEU A 296 1.16 22.02 19.21
CA LEU A 296 1.29 22.80 17.98
C LEU A 296 1.26 24.30 18.26
N ASP A 297 2.11 25.06 17.56
CA ASP A 297 1.89 26.51 17.45
C ASP A 297 0.65 26.76 16.58
N THR A 298 -0.40 27.27 17.21
CA THR A 298 -1.69 27.58 16.57
C THR A 298 -1.96 29.09 16.52
N SER A 299 -0.93 29.92 16.68
CA SER A 299 -1.06 31.39 16.72
C SER A 299 -1.53 32.01 15.41
N GLU A 300 -1.11 31.49 14.26
CA GLU A 300 -1.51 31.94 12.92
C GLU A 300 -2.72 31.18 12.33
N MET A 301 -3.32 30.27 13.10
CA MET A 301 -4.44 29.42 12.65
C MET A 301 -5.82 30.01 12.99
N GLU A 302 -6.80 29.78 12.12
CA GLU A 302 -8.19 30.16 12.36
C GLU A 302 -8.97 29.03 13.04
N ALA A 303 -9.74 29.37 14.09
CA ALA A 303 -10.56 28.41 14.82
C ALA A 303 -11.87 28.12 14.07
N VAL A 304 -12.00 26.91 13.53
CA VAL A 304 -13.22 26.43 12.87
C VAL A 304 -14.16 25.81 13.93
N PRO A 305 -15.37 26.37 14.17
CA PRO A 305 -16.28 25.85 15.19
C PRO A 305 -16.91 24.52 14.77
N LEU A 306 -16.87 23.53 15.67
CA LEU A 306 -17.44 22.20 15.45
C LEU A 306 -18.93 22.17 15.84
N ALA A 307 -19.78 21.65 14.95
CA ALA A 307 -21.23 21.66 15.14
C ALA A 307 -21.72 20.82 16.34
N LYS A 308 -20.96 19.77 16.67
CA LYS A 308 -21.05 18.89 17.86
C LYS A 308 -19.61 18.75 18.36
N LYS A 309 -19.40 18.60 19.67
CA LYS A 309 -18.07 18.29 20.20
C LYS A 309 -17.57 16.95 19.64
N LEU A 310 -16.32 16.91 19.20
CA LEU A 310 -15.64 15.70 18.71
C LEU A 310 -14.58 15.27 19.72
N VAL A 311 -14.19 13.99 19.69
CA VAL A 311 -13.15 13.44 20.57
C VAL A 311 -11.77 13.59 19.92
N ALA A 312 -10.87 14.30 20.60
CA ALA A 312 -9.44 14.34 20.31
C ALA A 312 -8.71 13.28 21.15
N ARG A 313 -7.69 12.64 20.58
CA ARG A 313 -6.80 11.70 21.28
C ARG A 313 -5.37 12.24 21.28
N ASP A 314 -4.75 12.20 22.44
CA ASP A 314 -3.32 12.44 22.60
C ASP A 314 -2.51 11.35 21.87
N PRO A 315 -1.75 11.68 20.82
CA PRO A 315 -0.92 10.70 20.10
C PRO A 315 0.23 10.17 20.97
N LYS A 316 0.68 10.87 22.02
CA LYS A 316 1.65 10.31 22.98
C LYS A 316 1.03 9.12 23.73
N SER A 317 -0.28 9.14 23.96
CA SER A 317 -1.06 8.00 24.50
C SER A 317 -1.40 6.91 23.46
N SER A 318 -0.83 7.00 22.26
CA SER A 318 -0.87 5.98 21.20
C SER A 318 0.49 5.32 20.94
N ILE A 319 1.56 5.75 21.61
CA ILE A 319 2.87 5.10 21.48
C ILE A 319 2.78 3.68 22.05
N ASN A 320 3.16 2.69 21.24
CA ASN A 320 3.37 1.32 21.65
C ASN A 320 4.77 1.19 22.27
N GLU A 321 4.92 0.48 23.38
CA GLU A 321 6.23 0.13 23.98
C GLU A 321 6.96 -1.00 23.21
N GLY A 322 6.57 -1.21 21.96
CA GLY A 322 6.97 -2.32 21.10
C GLY A 322 7.94 -1.91 19.99
N VAL A 323 8.40 -2.90 19.23
CA VAL A 323 9.39 -2.74 18.16
C VAL A 323 8.84 -3.21 16.81
N VAL A 324 9.27 -2.55 15.74
CA VAL A 324 8.99 -2.96 14.35
C VAL A 324 10.28 -3.42 13.68
N ALA A 325 10.26 -4.62 13.11
CA ALA A 325 11.30 -5.10 12.21
C ALA A 325 10.86 -4.90 10.77
N ILE A 326 11.73 -4.34 9.95
CA ILE A 326 11.53 -4.15 8.51
C ILE A 326 12.65 -4.92 7.80
N ASP A 327 12.25 -5.99 7.11
CA ASP A 327 13.12 -6.62 6.12
C ASP A 327 12.94 -5.90 4.78
N PHE A 328 13.86 -5.00 4.45
CA PHE A 328 13.86 -4.24 3.21
C PHE A 328 14.47 -5.09 2.09
N GLY A 329 13.75 -6.11 1.62
CA GLY A 329 14.20 -7.04 0.60
C GLY A 329 14.21 -6.46 -0.82
N THR A 330 15.01 -7.08 -1.70
CA THR A 330 15.24 -6.64 -3.09
C THR A 330 13.99 -6.64 -3.96
N LYS A 331 13.01 -7.51 -3.66
CA LYS A 331 11.78 -7.69 -4.46
C LYS A 331 10.51 -7.58 -3.63
N SER A 332 10.54 -7.99 -2.38
CA SER A 332 9.49 -7.79 -1.39
C SER A 332 10.08 -7.22 -0.11
N THR A 333 9.32 -6.35 0.56
CA THR A 333 9.60 -5.82 1.89
C THR A 333 8.63 -6.47 2.88
N VAL A 334 9.16 -7.10 3.93
CA VAL A 334 8.35 -7.67 5.01
C VAL A 334 8.41 -6.75 6.21
N VAL A 335 7.27 -6.54 6.87
CA VAL A 335 7.17 -5.79 8.13
C VAL A 335 6.60 -6.72 9.19
N ALA A 336 7.31 -6.89 10.30
CA ALA A 336 6.84 -7.59 11.49
C ALA A 336 6.89 -6.66 12.70
N TYR A 337 6.02 -6.85 13.68
CA TYR A 337 6.00 -6.03 14.88
C TYR A 337 5.65 -6.85 16.13
N GLN A 338 6.13 -6.37 17.26
CA GLN A 338 5.77 -6.84 18.60
C GLN A 338 5.24 -5.65 19.39
N LYS A 339 4.18 -5.82 20.19
CA LYS A 339 3.56 -4.75 20.99
C LYS A 339 3.84 -4.95 22.49
N ASP A 340 2.78 -5.22 23.25
CA ASP A 340 2.69 -5.28 24.71
C ASP A 340 2.86 -6.70 25.27
N ASN A 341 3.05 -7.69 24.40
CA ASN A 341 3.34 -9.07 24.75
C ASN A 341 4.49 -9.62 23.89
N VAL A 342 4.88 -10.88 24.09
CA VAL A 342 6.00 -11.52 23.39
C VAL A 342 5.67 -11.94 21.95
N ASN A 343 4.42 -11.91 21.51
CA ASN A 343 4.04 -12.39 20.19
C ASN A 343 4.50 -11.41 19.10
N ILE A 344 4.98 -11.99 17.99
CA ILE A 344 5.38 -11.25 16.79
C ILE A 344 4.28 -11.44 15.75
N HIS A 345 3.83 -10.35 15.14
CA HIS A 345 2.80 -10.37 14.11
C HIS A 345 3.30 -9.72 12.81
N PRO A 346 3.06 -10.32 11.64
CA PRO A 346 3.37 -9.70 10.35
C PRO A 346 2.35 -8.60 9.98
N MET A 347 2.74 -7.66 9.12
CA MET A 347 1.93 -6.52 8.70
C MET A 347 1.75 -6.45 7.18
N ARG A 348 0.51 -6.22 6.73
CA ARG A 348 0.13 -6.04 5.32
C ARG A 348 0.27 -4.57 4.91
N ILE A 349 0.88 -4.30 3.75
CA ILE A 349 1.11 -2.96 3.18
C ILE A 349 0.55 -2.91 1.75
N GLY A 350 -0.04 -1.79 1.34
CA GLY A 350 -0.37 -1.53 -0.07
C GLY A 350 -1.53 -2.33 -0.67
N THR A 351 -2.26 -3.11 0.14
CA THR A 351 -3.45 -3.90 -0.26
C THR A 351 -4.77 -3.13 -0.16
N GLY A 352 -4.77 -1.93 0.44
CA GLY A 352 -5.91 -1.00 0.55
C GLY A 352 -7.04 -1.49 1.47
N ASP A 353 -7.76 -2.52 1.04
CA ASP A 353 -8.89 -3.11 1.75
C ASP A 353 -8.50 -4.35 2.56
N LEU A 354 -8.25 -4.13 3.85
CA LEU A 354 -7.85 -5.18 4.79
C LEU A 354 -8.99 -6.16 5.17
N SER A 355 -10.22 -5.93 4.69
CA SER A 355 -11.41 -6.74 5.03
C SER A 355 -11.61 -7.99 4.16
N LYS A 356 -10.78 -8.17 3.12
CA LYS A 356 -10.76 -9.38 2.28
C LYS A 356 -9.97 -10.52 2.93
N ASP A 357 -10.27 -11.75 2.50
CA ASP A 357 -9.61 -12.98 2.95
C ASP A 357 -8.08 -12.87 2.86
N ILE A 358 -7.42 -13.46 3.85
CA ILE A 358 -5.97 -13.30 4.06
C ILE A 358 -5.23 -14.45 3.37
N ALA A 359 -4.25 -14.10 2.54
CA ALA A 359 -3.31 -15.03 1.91
C ALA A 359 -1.87 -14.67 2.31
N ALA A 360 -0.96 -15.64 2.31
CA ALA A 360 0.43 -15.45 2.76
C ALA A 360 1.15 -14.31 2.01
N HIS A 361 0.96 -14.22 0.68
CA HIS A 361 1.56 -13.19 -0.16
C HIS A 361 1.11 -11.75 0.18
N HIS A 362 0.02 -11.55 0.94
CA HIS A 362 -0.39 -10.21 1.39
C HIS A 362 0.55 -9.61 2.45
N TYR A 363 1.46 -10.40 3.03
CA TYR A 363 2.49 -9.95 3.96
C TYR A 363 3.86 -9.71 3.28
N GLU A 364 3.94 -9.96 1.98
CA GLU A 364 5.17 -9.91 1.16
C GLU A 364 5.09 -8.73 0.20
N ASN A 365 5.24 -7.54 0.73
CA ASN A 365 4.83 -6.31 0.05
C ASN A 365 5.83 -5.96 -1.06
N PRO A 366 5.46 -5.90 -2.35
CA PRO A 366 6.44 -5.67 -3.43
C PRO A 366 7.26 -4.38 -3.22
N THR A 367 8.57 -4.43 -3.44
CA THR A 367 9.49 -3.30 -3.29
C THR A 367 9.49 -2.43 -4.56
N ILE A 368 8.31 -1.95 -4.94
CA ILE A 368 8.04 -1.19 -6.17
C ILE A 368 7.23 0.09 -5.89
N MET A 369 7.50 1.13 -6.68
CA MET A 369 6.81 2.41 -6.69
C MET A 369 6.30 2.73 -8.10
N GLU A 370 5.17 3.44 -8.21
CA GLU A 370 4.65 4.03 -9.46
C GLU A 370 4.51 5.55 -9.30
N PHE A 371 5.05 6.31 -10.26
CA PHE A 371 5.06 7.77 -10.24
C PHE A 371 4.00 8.33 -11.19
N VAL A 372 2.76 8.49 -10.70
CA VAL A 372 1.64 8.97 -11.52
C VAL A 372 1.75 10.48 -11.76
N ASN A 373 1.70 11.30 -10.69
CA ASN A 373 1.83 12.75 -10.74
C ASN A 373 2.89 13.25 -9.76
N LEU A 374 4.14 13.01 -10.13
CA LEU A 374 5.32 13.35 -9.34
C LEU A 374 5.42 14.84 -8.95
N ASN A 375 4.84 15.76 -9.73
CA ASN A 375 4.79 17.17 -9.35
C ASN A 375 3.79 17.45 -8.24
N ALA A 376 2.56 16.91 -8.33
CA ALA A 376 1.56 17.05 -7.27
C ALA A 376 2.03 16.37 -5.98
N PHE A 377 2.59 15.15 -6.09
CA PHE A 377 3.16 14.43 -4.95
C PHE A 377 4.23 15.25 -4.22
N LEU A 378 5.27 15.70 -4.93
CA LEU A 378 6.38 16.44 -4.30
C LEU A 378 5.91 17.78 -3.71
N THR A 379 5.00 18.48 -4.40
CA THR A 379 4.43 19.73 -3.87
C THR A 379 3.71 19.48 -2.54
N ALA A 380 2.91 18.42 -2.43
CA ALA A 380 2.24 18.06 -1.18
C ALA A 380 3.22 17.53 -0.11
N TYR A 381 4.21 16.72 -0.49
CA TYR A 381 5.20 16.12 0.42
C TYR A 381 6.06 17.17 1.13
N HIS A 382 6.45 18.25 0.42
CA HIS A 382 7.23 19.34 1.00
C HIS A 382 6.39 20.43 1.71
N GLN A 383 5.06 20.37 1.69
CA GLN A 383 4.21 21.38 2.37
C GLN A 383 4.21 21.27 3.90
N LYS A 384 4.51 20.09 4.47
CA LYS A 384 4.48 19.85 5.92
C LYS A 384 5.62 18.92 6.33
N GLU A 385 6.13 19.12 7.54
CA GLU A 385 7.16 18.24 8.10
C GLU A 385 6.62 16.87 8.54
N ASN A 386 5.34 16.78 8.88
CA ASN A 386 4.73 15.61 9.49
C ASN A 386 3.32 15.39 8.91
N LYS A 387 3.01 14.14 8.52
CA LYS A 387 1.80 13.73 7.77
C LYS A 387 1.34 14.75 6.69
N PRO A 388 2.18 15.09 5.69
CA PRO A 388 1.78 15.92 4.56
C PRO A 388 0.51 15.39 3.87
N ASP A 389 -0.30 16.27 3.27
CA ASP A 389 -1.54 15.92 2.57
C ASP A 389 -1.28 15.34 1.16
N THR A 390 -0.35 14.38 1.07
CA THR A 390 -0.09 13.59 -0.14
C THR A 390 -1.32 12.79 -0.56
N ARG A 391 -1.37 12.36 -1.83
CA ARG A 391 -2.48 11.53 -2.33
C ARG A 391 -1.95 10.25 -2.95
N TRP A 392 -2.57 9.12 -2.63
CA TRP A 392 -2.23 7.81 -3.19
C TRP A 392 -2.28 7.80 -4.72
N CYS A 393 -3.21 8.55 -5.31
CA CYS A 393 -3.34 8.66 -6.77
C CYS A 393 -2.22 9.46 -7.46
N ASP A 394 -1.33 10.12 -6.72
CA ASP A 394 -0.16 10.81 -7.29
C ASP A 394 1.10 9.92 -7.29
N LEU A 395 1.19 8.96 -6.35
CA LEU A 395 2.29 8.00 -6.23
C LEU A 395 1.80 6.75 -5.44
N THR A 396 1.83 5.57 -6.04
CA THR A 396 1.43 4.30 -5.41
C THR A 396 2.64 3.41 -5.11
N ILE A 397 2.53 2.48 -4.15
CA ILE A 397 3.57 1.50 -3.84
C ILE A 397 3.04 0.06 -3.76
N SER A 398 3.95 -0.90 -3.76
CA SER A 398 3.69 -2.33 -3.50
C SER A 398 2.65 -2.93 -4.43
N HIS A 399 1.67 -3.71 -3.94
CA HIS A 399 0.75 -4.47 -4.80
C HIS A 399 -0.01 -3.58 -5.79
N THR A 400 -0.35 -2.34 -5.42
CA THR A 400 -1.02 -1.41 -6.36
C THR A 400 -0.12 -1.06 -7.55
N ALA A 401 1.14 -0.68 -7.29
CA ALA A 401 2.12 -0.37 -8.34
C ALA A 401 2.49 -1.61 -9.17
N GLN A 402 2.63 -2.79 -8.54
CA GLN A 402 2.92 -4.04 -9.25
C GLN A 402 1.78 -4.45 -10.20
N ASN A 403 0.52 -4.33 -9.76
CA ASN A 403 -0.64 -4.63 -10.59
C ASN A 403 -0.79 -3.64 -11.75
N SER A 404 -0.47 -2.35 -11.54
CA SER A 404 -0.46 -1.35 -12.62
C SER A 404 0.62 -1.66 -13.67
N LEU A 405 1.82 -2.08 -13.24
CA LEU A 405 2.91 -2.47 -14.16
C LEU A 405 2.50 -3.60 -15.11
N GLN A 406 1.86 -4.66 -14.60
CA GLN A 406 1.49 -5.84 -15.39
C GLN A 406 0.51 -5.52 -16.54
N GLY A 407 -0.34 -4.49 -16.39
CA GLY A 407 -1.28 -4.03 -17.41
C GLY A 407 -0.83 -2.81 -18.22
N SER A 408 0.43 -2.38 -18.09
CA SER A 408 0.92 -1.12 -18.66
C SER A 408 1.53 -1.27 -20.07
N GLU A 409 1.40 -0.21 -20.88
CA GLU A 409 2.14 -0.05 -22.14
C GLU A 409 3.64 0.14 -21.89
N SER A 410 4.49 -0.31 -22.83
CA SER A 410 5.95 -0.15 -22.73
C SER A 410 6.40 1.29 -22.52
N SER A 411 5.67 2.25 -23.09
CA SER A 411 5.86 3.71 -22.94
C SER A 411 5.81 4.20 -21.48
N LYS A 412 5.21 3.41 -20.58
CA LYS A 412 5.07 3.71 -19.14
C LYS A 412 6.07 2.96 -18.27
N PHE A 413 6.96 2.14 -18.83
CA PHE A 413 7.89 1.31 -18.06
C PHE A 413 8.74 2.14 -17.08
N ASN A 414 9.28 3.28 -17.54
CA ASN A 414 10.09 4.19 -16.71
C ASN A 414 9.28 5.01 -15.67
N THR A 415 7.96 4.78 -15.57
CA THR A 415 7.12 5.34 -14.50
C THR A 415 7.04 4.44 -13.27
N PHE A 416 7.68 3.27 -13.33
CA PHE A 416 7.84 2.33 -12.23
C PHE A 416 9.30 2.25 -11.77
N LEU A 417 9.50 1.91 -10.50
CA LEU A 417 10.82 1.65 -9.91
C LEU A 417 10.74 0.48 -8.93
N ASP A 418 11.27 -0.69 -9.33
CA ASP A 418 11.24 -1.96 -8.57
C ASP A 418 12.61 -2.41 -8.05
N ALA A 419 13.64 -1.56 -8.19
CA ALA A 419 15.05 -1.91 -7.96
C ALA A 419 15.72 -1.04 -6.87
N LEU A 420 14.96 -0.54 -5.90
CA LEU A 420 15.43 0.41 -4.87
C LEU A 420 16.67 -0.10 -4.12
N LYS A 421 16.63 -1.33 -3.59
CA LYS A 421 17.77 -1.93 -2.85
C LYS A 421 18.99 -2.09 -3.76
N GLN A 422 18.81 -2.60 -4.98
CA GLN A 422 19.91 -2.77 -5.94
C GLN A 422 20.58 -1.46 -6.36
N TRP A 423 19.83 -0.37 -6.45
CA TRP A 423 20.39 0.96 -6.73
C TRP A 423 21.12 1.55 -5.53
N ALA A 424 20.65 1.30 -4.29
CA ALA A 424 21.41 1.65 -3.10
C ALA A 424 22.75 0.90 -3.00
N GLY A 425 22.79 -0.38 -3.40
CA GLY A 425 23.98 -1.22 -3.37
C GLY A 425 25.00 -1.01 -4.49
N ASP A 426 24.67 -0.30 -5.58
CA ASP A 426 25.58 -0.09 -6.72
C ASP A 426 26.05 1.37 -6.80
N LYS A 427 27.31 1.58 -6.41
CA LYS A 427 28.01 2.89 -6.39
C LYS A 427 28.04 3.63 -7.73
N ASN A 428 27.80 2.96 -8.85
CA ASN A 428 27.86 3.53 -10.19
C ASN A 428 26.50 3.57 -10.90
N ARG A 429 25.45 3.00 -10.29
CA ARG A 429 24.12 2.92 -10.92
C ARG A 429 23.40 4.25 -10.87
N ASN A 430 23.24 4.84 -12.04
CA ASN A 430 22.32 5.95 -12.26
C ASN A 430 20.95 5.37 -12.62
N LEU A 431 19.88 6.03 -12.19
CA LEU A 431 18.50 5.71 -12.53
C LEU A 431 17.80 6.91 -13.17
N LYS A 432 16.64 6.67 -13.79
CA LYS A 432 15.78 7.72 -14.31
C LYS A 432 14.34 7.42 -13.92
N VAL A 433 13.71 8.36 -13.22
CA VAL A 433 12.31 8.32 -12.84
C VAL A 433 11.53 9.24 -13.77
N VAL A 434 10.46 8.74 -14.37
CA VAL A 434 9.56 9.53 -15.22
C VAL A 434 8.17 9.52 -14.58
N GLY A 435 7.62 10.68 -14.24
CA GLY A 435 6.21 10.78 -13.88
C GLY A 435 5.33 10.65 -15.12
N GLN A 436 4.16 10.01 -15.04
CA GLN A 436 3.23 9.89 -16.19
C GLN A 436 2.83 11.26 -16.79
N HIS A 437 2.94 12.34 -16.01
CA HIS A 437 2.74 13.74 -16.43
C HIS A 437 4.01 14.42 -17.00
N GLY A 438 5.04 13.66 -17.39
CA GLY A 438 6.21 14.15 -18.14
C GLY A 438 7.37 14.75 -17.32
N LYS A 439 7.29 14.78 -15.98
CA LYS A 439 8.44 15.17 -15.14
C LYS A 439 9.47 14.06 -15.15
N ILE A 440 10.72 14.39 -15.48
CA ILE A 440 11.85 13.47 -15.43
C ILE A 440 12.75 13.88 -14.27
N ILE A 441 13.20 12.90 -13.48
CA ILE A 441 14.27 13.06 -12.48
C ILE A 441 15.38 12.05 -12.83
N ASP A 442 16.57 12.57 -13.09
CA ASP A 442 17.79 11.78 -13.16
C ASP A 442 18.28 11.54 -11.72
N LEU A 443 18.33 10.27 -11.32
CA LEU A 443 18.80 9.84 -10.01
C LEU A 443 20.27 9.44 -10.12
N PRO A 444 21.19 10.17 -9.46
CA PRO A 444 22.60 9.79 -9.41
C PRO A 444 22.80 8.55 -8.52
N PRO A 445 24.02 8.00 -8.37
CA PRO A 445 24.27 6.90 -7.47
C PRO A 445 23.88 7.23 -6.02
N PHE A 446 23.29 6.27 -5.30
CA PHE A 446 22.63 6.54 -4.02
C PHE A 446 23.51 7.30 -3.00
N LEU A 447 24.80 6.96 -2.91
CA LEU A 447 25.73 7.63 -1.99
C LEU A 447 25.94 9.12 -2.28
N SER A 448 25.73 9.59 -3.52
CA SER A 448 25.95 11.00 -3.90
C SER A 448 24.75 11.93 -3.69
N LEU A 449 23.58 11.43 -3.27
CA LEU A 449 22.44 12.29 -2.91
C LEU A 449 22.77 13.20 -1.70
N GLU A 450 22.35 14.46 -1.75
CA GLU A 450 22.44 15.40 -0.63
C GLU A 450 21.11 15.52 0.14
N ASP A 451 21.13 16.16 1.32
CA ASP A 451 19.94 16.34 2.13
C ASP A 451 18.92 17.25 1.42
N GLY A 452 17.70 16.75 1.23
CA GLY A 452 16.63 17.44 0.50
C GLY A 452 16.52 17.06 -0.99
N ASP A 453 17.44 16.25 -1.52
CA ASP A 453 17.28 15.64 -2.84
C ASP A 453 16.08 14.68 -2.90
N PHE A 454 15.63 14.37 -4.12
CA PHE A 454 14.59 13.37 -4.33
C PHE A 454 15.10 11.96 -3.98
N ASN A 455 14.76 11.49 -2.78
CA ASN A 455 15.14 10.17 -2.28
C ASN A 455 13.93 9.20 -2.31
N PRO A 456 13.87 8.26 -3.27
CA PRO A 456 12.74 7.32 -3.35
C PRO A 456 12.71 6.29 -2.20
N ILE A 457 13.85 6.02 -1.53
CA ILE A 457 13.88 5.13 -0.35
C ILE A 457 13.25 5.82 0.86
N GLU A 458 13.50 7.12 1.05
CA GLU A 458 12.81 7.91 2.06
C GLU A 458 11.29 7.94 1.82
N ILE A 459 10.86 8.17 0.58
CA ILE A 459 9.43 8.20 0.23
C ILE A 459 8.78 6.82 0.41
N TYR A 460 9.47 5.72 0.07
CA TYR A 460 8.98 4.37 0.34
C TYR A 460 8.83 4.12 1.85
N ALA A 461 9.81 4.52 2.66
CA ALA A 461 9.75 4.44 4.12
C ALA A 461 8.65 5.32 4.73
N TYR A 462 8.35 6.49 4.15
CA TYR A 462 7.19 7.30 4.52
C TYR A 462 5.87 6.55 4.34
N TYR A 463 5.68 5.87 3.20
CA TYR A 463 4.49 5.06 2.99
C TYR A 463 4.40 3.86 3.92
N LEU A 464 5.51 3.13 4.16
CA LEU A 464 5.55 2.08 5.20
C LEU A 464 5.13 2.65 6.55
N GLY A 465 5.68 3.81 6.92
CA GLY A 465 5.35 4.52 8.15
C GLY A 465 3.87 4.92 8.27
N LEU A 466 3.19 5.29 7.18
CA LEU A 466 1.74 5.56 7.20
C LEU A 466 0.91 4.30 7.46
N TYR A 467 1.32 3.16 6.90
CA TYR A 467 0.67 1.87 7.18
C TYR A 467 0.93 1.40 8.61
N ILE A 468 2.15 1.58 9.12
CA ILE A 468 2.54 1.21 10.49
C ILE A 468 1.88 2.14 11.53
N ASN A 469 1.89 3.46 11.32
CA ASN A 469 1.51 4.48 12.31
C ASN A 469 0.16 5.14 11.97
N ASN A 470 -0.94 4.52 12.43
CA ASN A 470 -2.31 4.92 12.12
C ASN A 470 -3.24 4.77 13.36
N LEU A 471 -4.43 5.39 13.33
CA LEU A 471 -5.31 5.46 14.51
C LEU A 471 -5.77 4.10 15.05
N ASN A 472 -5.78 3.05 14.21
CA ASN A 472 -6.14 1.70 14.61
C ASN A 472 -4.95 0.94 15.22
N ASN A 473 -3.72 1.23 14.78
CA ASN A 473 -2.52 0.48 15.17
C ASN A 473 -1.72 1.12 16.31
N GLY A 474 -1.85 2.43 16.51
CA GLY A 474 -1.00 3.24 17.38
C GLY A 474 0.21 3.79 16.64
N ILE A 475 1.25 4.13 17.39
CA ILE A 475 2.52 4.69 16.91
C ILE A 475 3.66 3.83 17.42
N PHE A 476 4.61 3.47 16.58
CA PHE A 476 5.87 2.85 16.98
C PHE A 476 7.00 3.88 16.90
N MET A 477 7.96 3.77 17.83
CA MET A 477 9.11 4.68 17.91
C MET A 477 10.44 3.95 17.70
N ASP A 478 10.49 2.62 17.84
CA ASP A 478 11.67 1.79 17.68
C ASP A 478 11.55 0.85 16.47
N TYR A 479 12.54 0.94 15.58
CA TYR A 479 12.60 0.23 14.31
C TYR A 479 13.96 -0.47 14.13
N ILE A 480 13.94 -1.68 13.56
CA ILE A 480 15.13 -2.48 13.25
C ILE A 480 15.08 -2.83 11.76
N LEU A 481 16.19 -2.59 11.03
CA LEU A 481 16.35 -2.99 9.63
C LEU A 481 17.33 -4.14 9.47
N SER A 482 16.99 -5.05 8.55
CA SER A 482 17.90 -6.06 8.01
C SER A 482 18.85 -5.46 6.97
N PHE A 483 20.02 -6.08 6.79
CA PHE A 483 20.95 -5.77 5.70
C PHE A 483 21.69 -7.02 5.21
N PRO A 484 22.07 -7.09 3.92
CA PRO A 484 22.96 -8.13 3.43
C PRO A 484 24.35 -7.94 4.06
N VAL A 485 25.08 -9.04 4.30
CA VAL A 485 26.43 -8.96 4.89
C VAL A 485 27.40 -8.22 3.96
N THR A 486 27.16 -8.29 2.64
CA THR A 486 28.00 -7.73 1.57
C THR A 486 27.91 -6.20 1.39
N TYR A 487 27.02 -5.50 2.11
CA TYR A 487 26.83 -4.05 1.94
C TYR A 487 27.88 -3.24 2.72
N GLU A 488 28.43 -2.19 2.12
CA GLU A 488 29.34 -1.29 2.82
C GLU A 488 28.61 -0.47 3.91
N VAL A 489 29.30 -0.17 5.01
CA VAL A 489 28.74 0.54 6.18
C VAL A 489 28.08 1.86 5.77
N ALA A 490 28.75 2.66 4.93
CA ALA A 490 28.20 3.92 4.41
C ALA A 490 26.86 3.76 3.64
N ILE A 491 26.65 2.63 2.95
CA ILE A 491 25.38 2.34 2.28
C ILE A 491 24.31 1.97 3.31
N ARG A 492 24.64 1.11 4.28
CA ARG A 492 23.71 0.71 5.35
C ARG A 492 23.25 1.94 6.15
N ASP A 493 24.19 2.78 6.57
CA ASP A 493 23.91 4.00 7.34
C ASP A 493 23.06 5.01 6.56
N LYS A 494 23.30 5.18 5.26
CA LYS A 494 22.49 6.06 4.42
C LYS A 494 21.08 5.50 4.18
N ILE A 495 20.90 4.18 4.10
CA ILE A 495 19.57 3.56 4.10
C ILE A 495 18.88 3.80 5.44
N ILE A 496 19.55 3.57 6.58
CA ILE A 496 19.01 3.84 7.93
C ILE A 496 18.56 5.29 8.06
N HIS A 497 19.38 6.24 7.60
CA HIS A 497 19.04 7.67 7.60
C HIS A 497 17.81 7.96 6.72
N SER A 498 17.76 7.43 5.50
CA SER A 498 16.62 7.57 4.58
C SER A 498 15.33 7.02 5.20
N PHE A 499 15.40 5.83 5.81
CA PHE A 499 14.26 5.24 6.50
C PHE A 499 13.82 6.06 7.71
N ARG A 500 14.76 6.58 8.51
CA ARG A 500 14.48 7.45 9.65
C ARG A 500 13.74 8.71 9.22
N ASN A 501 14.18 9.37 8.15
CA ASN A 501 13.50 10.55 7.63
C ASN A 501 12.07 10.23 7.16
N GLY A 502 11.89 9.15 6.39
CA GLY A 502 10.57 8.74 5.88
C GLY A 502 9.59 8.38 6.99
N LEU A 503 10.00 7.49 7.90
CA LEU A 503 9.20 7.08 9.07
C LEU A 503 8.88 8.28 9.97
N LYS A 504 9.83 9.20 10.19
CA LYS A 504 9.60 10.45 10.92
C LYS A 504 8.57 11.35 10.22
N LYS A 505 8.65 11.50 8.90
CA LYS A 505 7.69 12.28 8.09
C LYS A 505 6.26 11.70 8.16
N SER A 506 6.13 10.40 8.41
CA SER A 506 4.83 9.72 8.53
C SER A 506 4.15 9.89 9.90
N LEU A 507 4.86 10.38 10.92
CA LEU A 507 4.29 10.63 12.25
C LEU A 507 3.39 11.89 12.24
N PRO A 508 2.34 11.96 13.09
CA PRO A 508 1.51 13.15 13.24
C PRO A 508 2.29 14.28 13.94
N ALA A 509 2.10 15.53 13.49
CA ALA A 509 2.75 16.71 14.09
C ALA A 509 2.35 16.91 15.55
N GLU A 510 1.12 16.50 15.89
CA GLU A 510 0.50 16.55 17.20
C GLU A 510 1.22 15.73 18.27
N LEU A 511 2.19 14.88 17.87
CA LEU A 511 3.07 14.16 18.80
C LEU A 511 4.11 15.10 19.46
N GLY A 512 4.36 16.28 18.88
CA GLY A 512 5.34 17.25 19.35
C GLY A 512 6.76 16.92 18.90
N LYS A 513 7.50 17.96 18.49
CA LYS A 513 8.82 17.82 17.85
C LYS A 513 9.81 17.00 18.70
N GLU A 514 9.88 17.26 20.01
CA GLU A 514 10.80 16.56 20.92
C GLU A 514 10.57 15.05 20.93
N THR A 515 9.31 14.59 20.90
CA THR A 515 8.97 13.17 20.87
C THR A 515 9.19 12.57 19.48
N ILE A 516 8.87 13.30 18.41
CA ILE A 516 9.15 12.87 17.02
C ILE A 516 10.66 12.68 16.81
N ASP A 517 11.50 13.53 17.40
CA ASP A 517 12.97 13.46 17.31
C ASP A 517 13.57 12.27 18.09
N THR A 518 12.83 11.61 19.01
CA THR A 518 13.32 10.38 19.68
C THR A 518 13.16 9.10 18.84
N ILE A 519 12.59 9.18 17.63
CA ILE A 519 12.43 8.01 16.75
C ILE A 519 13.78 7.32 16.51
N SER A 520 13.79 6.01 16.73
CA SER A 520 14.95 5.14 16.80
C SER A 520 14.89 4.15 15.64
N VAL A 521 15.89 4.20 14.76
CA VAL A 521 16.02 3.29 13.61
C VAL A 521 17.42 2.71 13.67
N LYS A 522 17.51 1.39 13.91
CA LYS A 522 18.76 0.68 14.20
C LYS A 522 19.04 -0.40 13.15
N LYS A 523 20.32 -0.70 12.96
CA LYS A 523 20.79 -1.90 12.27
C LYS A 523 20.51 -3.12 13.16
N GLY A 524 19.88 -4.16 12.61
CA GLY A 524 19.75 -5.46 13.28
C GLY A 524 20.86 -6.44 12.91
N ALA A 525 20.63 -7.73 13.18
CA ALA A 525 21.44 -8.81 12.61
C ALA A 525 21.41 -8.80 11.07
N SER A 526 22.35 -9.50 10.44
CA SER A 526 22.29 -9.71 8.99
C SER A 526 21.06 -10.53 8.59
N GLU A 527 20.60 -10.36 7.34
CA GLU A 527 19.46 -11.12 6.78
C GLU A 527 19.54 -12.63 7.08
N PRO A 528 20.63 -13.34 6.71
CA PRO A 528 20.73 -14.78 6.97
C PRO A 528 20.94 -15.14 8.45
N ALA A 529 21.60 -14.31 9.28
CA ALA A 529 21.74 -14.59 10.71
C ALA A 529 20.42 -14.41 11.48
N ALA A 530 19.61 -13.42 11.08
CA ALA A 530 18.24 -13.26 11.58
C ALA A 530 17.37 -14.48 11.19
N TYR A 531 17.46 -14.94 9.94
CA TYR A 531 16.78 -16.17 9.52
C TYR A 531 17.24 -17.40 10.31
N ALA A 532 18.55 -17.57 10.52
CA ALA A 532 19.13 -18.69 11.27
C ALA A 532 18.52 -18.80 12.67
N LEU A 533 18.39 -17.69 13.40
CA LEU A 533 17.75 -17.65 14.72
C LEU A 533 16.31 -18.14 14.68
N THR A 534 15.52 -17.62 13.73
CA THR A 534 14.12 -18.02 13.56
C THR A 534 14.01 -19.50 13.21
N ALA A 535 14.90 -20.03 12.37
CA ALA A 535 14.93 -21.45 12.00
C ALA A 535 15.33 -22.35 13.17
N LEU A 536 16.39 -22.00 13.91
CA LEU A 536 16.82 -22.72 15.12
C LEU A 536 15.69 -22.82 16.15
N GLN A 537 15.00 -21.71 16.43
CA GLN A 537 13.83 -21.70 17.32
C GLN A 537 12.66 -22.53 16.78
N ALA A 538 12.31 -22.37 15.50
CA ALA A 538 11.16 -23.05 14.88
C ALA A 538 11.33 -24.57 14.76
N TYR A 539 12.56 -25.05 14.61
CA TYR A 539 12.89 -26.48 14.63
C TYR A 539 13.21 -27.01 16.03
N HIS A 540 13.08 -26.21 17.08
CA HIS A 540 13.38 -26.56 18.48
C HIS A 540 14.81 -27.06 18.70
N ILE A 541 15.77 -26.38 18.08
CA ILE A 541 17.20 -26.71 18.13
C ILE A 541 17.85 -25.82 19.18
N GLU A 542 18.05 -26.35 20.37
CA GLU A 542 18.61 -25.65 21.53
C GLU A 542 19.93 -26.32 21.97
N PRO A 543 21.02 -25.56 22.18
CA PRO A 543 22.31 -26.10 22.64
C PRO A 543 22.28 -26.35 24.14
N GLU A 544 22.78 -27.51 24.60
CA GLU A 544 22.87 -27.82 26.03
C GLU A 544 24.29 -27.61 26.59
N GLY A 545 24.45 -26.68 27.54
CA GLY A 545 25.69 -26.47 28.29
C GLY A 545 26.88 -26.00 27.44
N ASP A 546 27.89 -26.86 27.28
CA ASP A 546 29.10 -26.54 26.49
C ASP A 546 28.98 -26.98 25.01
N GLU A 547 27.79 -27.43 24.56
CA GLU A 547 27.52 -27.76 23.17
C GLU A 547 27.66 -26.54 22.23
N ARG A 548 28.17 -26.81 21.01
CA ARG A 548 28.25 -25.84 19.93
C ARG A 548 27.54 -26.40 18.71
N ILE A 549 26.41 -25.81 18.36
CA ILE A 549 25.61 -26.17 17.20
C ILE A 549 26.14 -25.37 16.01
N PHE A 550 26.82 -26.06 15.09
CA PHE A 550 27.28 -25.48 13.84
C PHE A 550 26.10 -25.36 12.87
N TYR A 551 25.91 -24.17 12.30
CA TYR A 551 24.87 -23.92 11.32
C TYR A 551 25.42 -23.23 10.08
N SER A 552 24.66 -23.33 9.00
CA SER A 552 24.86 -22.62 7.75
C SER A 552 23.50 -22.26 7.15
N VAL A 553 23.44 -21.13 6.43
CA VAL A 553 22.23 -20.66 5.74
C VAL A 553 22.53 -20.50 4.27
N PHE A 554 21.63 -21.03 3.44
CA PHE A 554 21.59 -20.79 2.00
C PHE A 554 20.32 -19.97 1.70
N ASP A 555 20.42 -18.65 1.71
CA ASP A 555 19.28 -17.76 1.48
C ASP A 555 19.09 -17.50 -0.01
N PHE A 556 18.23 -18.27 -0.64
CA PHE A 556 17.92 -18.19 -2.05
C PHE A 556 16.73 -17.24 -2.27
N GLY A 557 17.06 -15.96 -2.32
CA GLY A 557 16.11 -14.86 -2.51
C GLY A 557 15.63 -14.69 -3.95
N GLY A 558 14.81 -13.66 -4.14
CA GLY A 558 14.30 -13.29 -5.47
C GLY A 558 15.35 -12.65 -6.39
N GLY A 559 16.42 -12.07 -5.86
CA GLY A 559 17.41 -11.31 -6.66
C GLY A 559 18.88 -11.58 -6.36
N THR A 560 19.19 -12.29 -5.27
CA THR A 560 20.52 -12.72 -4.85
C THR A 560 20.39 -14.03 -4.08
N THR A 561 21.50 -14.75 -3.93
CA THR A 561 21.64 -15.83 -2.96
C THR A 561 22.75 -15.45 -2.00
N ASP A 562 22.48 -15.46 -0.70
CA ASP A 562 23.43 -15.04 0.33
C ASP A 562 23.72 -16.20 1.30
N PHE A 563 24.97 -16.32 1.73
CA PHE A 563 25.45 -17.41 2.60
C PHE A 563 25.93 -16.84 3.94
N ASP A 564 25.58 -17.51 5.04
CA ASP A 564 26.10 -17.24 6.39
C ASP A 564 26.45 -18.55 7.07
N PHE A 565 27.53 -18.55 7.86
CA PHE A 565 28.02 -19.72 8.58
C PHE A 565 28.25 -19.31 10.04
N GLY A 566 27.95 -20.20 10.98
CA GLY A 566 28.05 -19.81 12.37
C GLY A 566 27.94 -20.92 13.40
N ILE A 567 27.92 -20.48 14.64
CA ILE A 567 27.86 -21.30 15.85
C ILE A 567 26.75 -20.74 16.75
N TYR A 568 25.87 -21.62 17.19
CA TYR A 568 24.84 -21.35 18.19
C TYR A 568 25.13 -22.13 19.47
N ARG A 569 25.12 -21.46 20.62
CA ARG A 569 25.57 -22.01 21.92
C ARG A 569 25.00 -21.25 23.11
N GLU A 570 25.10 -21.81 24.31
CA GLU A 570 24.90 -21.04 25.54
C GLU A 570 25.99 -19.96 25.74
N PRO A 571 25.69 -18.88 26.48
CA PRO A 571 26.71 -17.95 26.96
C PRO A 571 27.69 -18.64 27.92
N THR A 572 28.98 -18.42 27.74
CA THR A 572 30.04 -18.91 28.62
C THR A 572 30.30 -17.96 29.78
N ASP A 573 30.23 -16.64 29.54
CA ASP A 573 30.51 -15.61 30.53
C ASP A 573 29.43 -15.47 31.61
N LYS A 574 29.84 -15.36 32.87
CA LYS A 574 28.94 -15.18 34.03
C LYS A 574 28.02 -13.96 33.94
N LYS A 575 28.42 -12.91 33.20
CA LYS A 575 27.62 -11.71 32.97
C LYS A 575 26.52 -12.00 31.93
N ASP A 576 26.86 -12.71 30.88
CA ASP A 576 26.00 -12.97 29.74
C ASP A 576 24.99 -14.07 30.04
N ARG A 577 25.37 -15.11 30.81
CA ARG A 577 24.47 -16.13 31.39
C ARG A 577 23.30 -15.58 32.24
N ARG A 578 23.33 -14.29 32.61
CA ARG A 578 22.22 -13.62 33.33
C ARG A 578 21.30 -12.82 32.41
N ARG A 579 21.78 -12.46 31.21
CA ARG A 579 21.10 -11.55 30.27
C ARG A 579 20.52 -12.28 29.07
N PHE A 580 21.27 -13.26 28.57
CA PHE A 580 20.95 -13.99 27.36
C PHE A 580 20.75 -15.47 27.70
N ASP A 581 19.84 -16.12 26.97
CA ASP A 581 19.71 -17.57 26.94
C ASP A 581 20.71 -18.16 25.95
N TYR A 582 20.95 -17.47 24.82
CA TYR A 582 21.77 -17.97 23.72
C TYR A 582 22.74 -16.93 23.17
N VAL A 583 23.83 -17.41 22.55
CA VAL A 583 24.77 -16.65 21.73
C VAL A 583 24.78 -17.24 20.33
N ILE A 584 24.58 -16.39 19.32
CA ILE A 584 24.83 -16.72 17.92
C ILE A 584 26.09 -15.97 17.45
N GLU A 585 27.03 -16.70 16.89
CA GLU A 585 28.26 -16.17 16.31
C GLU A 585 28.30 -16.49 14.83
N HIS A 586 28.51 -15.50 13.97
CA HIS A 586 28.48 -15.72 12.53
C HIS A 586 29.68 -15.10 11.80
N PHE A 587 30.10 -15.75 10.72
CA PHE A 587 31.37 -15.51 10.03
C PHE A 587 31.40 -16.13 8.63
N GLY A 588 32.36 -15.71 7.81
CA GLY A 588 32.64 -16.33 6.52
C GLY A 588 31.57 -16.05 5.46
N ALA A 589 30.82 -14.96 5.61
CA ALA A 589 29.70 -14.66 4.73
C ALA A 589 30.09 -14.61 3.24
N GLY A 590 29.20 -15.13 2.41
CA GLY A 590 29.39 -15.27 0.97
C GLY A 590 28.07 -15.11 0.22
N GLY A 591 28.06 -15.45 -1.06
CA GLY A 591 26.85 -15.42 -1.88
C GLY A 591 27.13 -15.31 -3.36
N ASP A 592 26.04 -15.30 -4.13
CA ASP A 592 26.00 -15.18 -5.57
C ASP A 592 24.92 -14.16 -5.96
N LYS A 593 25.36 -13.00 -6.46
CA LYS A 593 24.51 -11.87 -6.83
C LYS A 593 23.66 -12.10 -8.09
N PHE A 594 23.95 -13.15 -8.85
CA PHE A 594 23.23 -13.50 -10.07
C PHE A 594 22.44 -14.82 -9.95
N LEU A 595 22.57 -15.54 -8.83
CA LEU A 595 21.64 -16.60 -8.46
C LEU A 595 20.48 -15.99 -7.68
N GLY A 596 19.28 -16.00 -8.26
CA GLY A 596 18.06 -15.48 -7.63
C GLY A 596 16.88 -15.79 -8.54
N GLY A 597 15.66 -15.93 -7.99
CA GLY A 597 14.48 -16.32 -8.78
C GLY A 597 14.24 -15.45 -10.03
N GLU A 598 14.40 -14.13 -9.92
CA GLU A 598 14.27 -13.21 -11.06
C GLU A 598 15.45 -13.33 -12.04
N ASN A 599 16.69 -13.51 -11.56
CA ASN A 599 17.85 -13.69 -12.46
C ASN A 599 17.72 -15.00 -13.25
N LEU A 600 17.20 -16.07 -12.63
CA LEU A 600 16.89 -17.32 -13.33
C LEU A 600 15.80 -17.12 -14.38
N LEU A 601 14.74 -16.36 -14.08
CA LEU A 601 13.72 -16.01 -15.08
C LEU A 601 14.29 -15.17 -16.23
N GLU A 602 15.15 -14.19 -15.95
CA GLU A 602 15.83 -13.37 -16.96
C GLU A 602 16.82 -14.22 -17.81
N LEU A 603 17.48 -15.21 -17.20
CA LEU A 603 18.33 -16.17 -17.88
C LEU A 603 17.53 -17.08 -18.84
N LEU A 604 16.41 -17.64 -18.38
CA LEU A 604 15.51 -18.43 -19.22
C LEU A 604 14.93 -17.58 -20.35
N ALA A 605 14.46 -16.38 -20.06
CA ALA A 605 13.93 -15.45 -21.06
C ALA A 605 14.97 -15.12 -22.14
N PHE A 606 16.23 -14.88 -21.76
CA PHE A 606 17.32 -14.64 -22.70
C PHE A 606 17.59 -15.85 -23.61
N GLU A 607 17.64 -17.07 -23.07
CA GLU A 607 17.86 -18.28 -23.90
C GLU A 607 16.67 -18.60 -24.81
N VAL A 608 15.43 -18.45 -24.34
CA VAL A 608 14.22 -18.60 -25.16
C VAL A 608 14.20 -17.57 -26.29
N PHE A 609 14.48 -16.29 -26.03
CA PHE A 609 14.55 -15.29 -27.10
C PHE A 609 15.70 -15.57 -28.09
N LYS A 610 16.87 -15.97 -27.60
CA LYS A 610 18.03 -16.33 -28.43
C LYS A 610 17.75 -17.55 -29.32
N LYS A 611 16.95 -18.52 -28.85
CA LYS A 611 16.44 -19.65 -29.65
C LYS A 611 15.48 -19.18 -30.76
N ASN A 612 14.62 -18.21 -30.44
CA ASN A 612 13.61 -17.63 -31.34
C ASN A 612 14.10 -16.43 -32.18
N LYS A 613 15.42 -16.19 -32.23
CA LYS A 613 16.04 -14.96 -32.76
C LYS A 613 15.64 -14.56 -34.18
N ASN A 614 15.33 -15.52 -35.06
CA ASN A 614 14.97 -15.23 -36.45
C ASN A 614 13.60 -14.54 -36.53
N SER A 615 12.59 -15.12 -35.88
CA SER A 615 11.22 -14.58 -35.84
C SER A 615 11.16 -13.22 -35.13
N LEU A 616 11.98 -13.04 -34.08
CA LEU A 616 12.13 -11.75 -33.39
C LEU A 616 12.75 -10.69 -34.31
N LEU A 617 13.77 -11.05 -35.08
CA LEU A 617 14.45 -10.15 -36.02
C LEU A 617 13.52 -9.73 -37.16
N GLU A 618 12.70 -10.65 -37.68
CA GLU A 618 11.71 -10.38 -38.73
C GLU A 618 10.64 -9.36 -38.30
N GLN A 619 10.23 -9.37 -37.02
CA GLN A 619 9.29 -8.40 -36.46
C GLN A 619 9.95 -7.18 -35.80
N GLY A 620 11.28 -7.08 -35.78
CA GLY A 620 11.99 -5.99 -35.10
C GLY A 620 11.77 -5.96 -33.59
N ILE A 621 11.63 -7.12 -32.94
CA ILE A 621 11.42 -7.26 -31.50
C ILE A 621 12.77 -7.38 -30.79
N GLN A 622 13.02 -6.47 -29.84
CA GLN A 622 14.26 -6.42 -29.05
C GLN A 622 14.07 -6.94 -27.63
N PHE A 623 15.16 -7.33 -26.96
CA PHE A 623 15.18 -7.81 -25.57
C PHE A 623 16.50 -7.44 -24.87
N GLU A 624 16.56 -7.55 -23.54
CA GLU A 624 17.76 -7.24 -22.77
C GLU A 624 18.73 -8.44 -22.71
N LYS A 625 20.03 -8.14 -22.62
CA LYS A 625 21.08 -9.16 -22.45
C LYS A 625 21.17 -9.55 -20.97
N HIS A 626 21.02 -10.85 -20.65
CA HIS A 626 21.26 -11.34 -19.28
C HIS A 626 22.68 -10.96 -18.79
N PRO A 627 22.88 -10.57 -17.51
CA PRO A 627 24.19 -10.16 -17.00
C PRO A 627 25.29 -11.20 -17.21
N GLU A 628 25.01 -12.48 -16.93
CA GLU A 628 25.97 -13.59 -17.03
C GLU A 628 26.12 -14.23 -18.43
N ARG A 629 25.60 -13.59 -19.48
CA ARG A 629 25.68 -14.11 -20.86
C ARG A 629 26.35 -13.13 -21.80
N ASP A 630 27.14 -13.65 -22.75
CA ASP A 630 27.71 -12.83 -23.82
C ASP A 630 26.70 -12.48 -24.91
N ALA A 631 27.01 -11.44 -25.69
CA ALA A 631 26.34 -11.19 -26.95
C ALA A 631 26.63 -12.35 -27.93
N PHE A 632 25.63 -12.73 -28.73
CA PHE A 632 25.74 -13.82 -29.71
C PHE A 632 25.82 -13.27 -31.14
N ALA A 633 26.31 -14.07 -32.10
CA ALA A 633 26.39 -13.65 -33.50
C ALA A 633 24.98 -13.40 -34.08
N GLY A 634 24.77 -12.20 -34.65
CA GLY A 634 23.45 -11.75 -35.13
C GLY A 634 22.58 -11.09 -34.05
N SER A 635 23.15 -10.71 -32.90
CA SER A 635 22.42 -10.07 -31.80
C SER A 635 22.39 -8.53 -31.88
N GLU A 636 23.07 -7.93 -32.85
CA GLU A 636 23.31 -6.48 -32.98
C GLU A 636 22.03 -5.65 -33.14
N GLN A 637 20.95 -6.25 -33.67
CA GLN A 637 19.62 -5.63 -33.81
C GLN A 637 18.61 -6.14 -32.78
N LEU A 638 18.97 -7.14 -31.97
CA LEU A 638 18.08 -7.80 -31.00
C LEU A 638 18.34 -7.37 -29.56
N LEU A 639 19.60 -7.14 -29.19
CA LEU A 639 19.98 -6.74 -27.84
C LEU A 639 19.94 -5.22 -27.69
N SER A 640 19.13 -4.74 -26.75
CA SER A 640 18.89 -3.32 -26.52
C SER A 640 18.70 -3.03 -25.03
N ARG A 641 18.58 -1.74 -24.70
CA ARG A 641 18.22 -1.22 -23.37
C ARG A 641 17.01 -0.28 -23.43
N SER A 642 16.22 -0.38 -24.51
CA SER A 642 15.01 0.42 -24.72
C SER A 642 13.88 0.02 -23.76
N GLN A 643 12.82 0.81 -23.73
CA GLN A 643 11.64 0.51 -22.87
C GLN A 643 10.91 -0.74 -23.36
N GLU A 644 10.88 -0.93 -24.68
CA GLU A 644 10.32 -2.07 -25.38
C GLU A 644 11.11 -3.34 -25.05
N ALA A 645 12.44 -3.30 -25.14
CA ALA A 645 13.32 -4.43 -24.81
C ALA A 645 13.18 -4.90 -23.35
N ARG A 646 13.08 -3.94 -22.42
CA ARG A 646 12.77 -4.18 -21.00
C ARG A 646 11.40 -4.80 -20.79
N THR A 647 10.39 -4.23 -21.44
CA THR A 647 9.01 -4.72 -21.37
C THR A 647 8.92 -6.15 -21.88
N ASN A 648 9.53 -6.45 -23.04
CA ASN A 648 9.56 -7.79 -23.63
C ASN A 648 10.23 -8.82 -22.71
N THR A 649 11.39 -8.47 -22.15
CA THR A 649 12.10 -9.31 -21.16
C THR A 649 11.21 -9.56 -19.94
N LYS A 650 10.56 -8.52 -19.39
CA LYS A 650 9.70 -8.67 -18.21
C LYS A 650 8.43 -9.47 -18.50
N GLN A 651 7.80 -9.29 -19.66
CA GLN A 651 6.62 -10.07 -20.08
C GLN A 651 6.96 -11.55 -20.21
N LEU A 652 8.10 -11.90 -20.80
CA LEU A 652 8.54 -13.30 -20.87
C LEU A 652 8.90 -13.86 -19.48
N CYS A 653 9.53 -13.08 -18.60
CA CYS A 653 9.77 -13.48 -17.20
C CYS A 653 8.46 -13.72 -16.42
N ILE A 654 7.40 -12.94 -16.68
CA ILE A 654 6.07 -13.16 -16.08
C ILE A 654 5.46 -14.45 -16.62
N ALA A 655 5.54 -14.70 -17.93
CA ALA A 655 4.98 -15.89 -18.56
C ALA A 655 5.73 -17.20 -18.18
N LEU A 656 7.03 -17.12 -17.90
CA LEU A 656 7.85 -18.24 -17.42
C LEU A 656 7.79 -18.45 -15.90
N ARG A 657 7.21 -17.52 -15.13
CA ARG A 657 7.16 -17.63 -13.67
C ARG A 657 6.43 -18.88 -13.16
N PRO A 658 5.22 -19.22 -13.62
CA PRO A 658 4.51 -20.38 -13.07
C PRO A 658 5.23 -21.71 -13.33
N TYR A 659 6.05 -21.78 -14.39
CA TYR A 659 6.95 -22.91 -14.64
C TYR A 659 8.10 -22.96 -13.63
N TRP A 660 8.80 -21.84 -13.40
CA TRP A 660 9.88 -21.76 -12.42
C TRP A 660 9.42 -21.98 -10.97
N GLU A 661 8.23 -21.46 -10.63
CA GLU A 661 7.62 -21.58 -9.30
C GLU A 661 6.79 -22.88 -9.15
N GLU A 662 6.90 -23.82 -10.11
CA GLU A 662 6.34 -25.18 -10.08
C GLU A 662 4.83 -25.23 -9.78
N HIS A 663 4.05 -24.33 -10.39
CA HIS A 663 2.60 -24.24 -10.20
C HIS A 663 1.84 -25.47 -10.75
N ASP A 664 1.01 -26.10 -9.90
CA ASP A 664 0.18 -27.27 -10.25
C ASP A 664 -0.76 -27.07 -11.46
N ASP A 665 -1.18 -25.84 -11.74
CA ASP A 665 -2.08 -25.49 -12.84
C ASP A 665 -1.35 -25.05 -14.13
N PHE A 666 -0.01 -25.04 -14.13
CA PHE A 666 0.80 -24.68 -15.29
C PHE A 666 1.38 -25.90 -16.01
N SER A 667 1.23 -25.91 -17.33
CA SER A 667 1.97 -26.78 -18.23
C SER A 667 2.20 -26.06 -19.56
N PHE A 668 3.35 -26.24 -20.18
CA PHE A 668 3.53 -25.83 -21.59
C PHE A 668 2.51 -26.55 -22.47
N ASP A 669 2.08 -25.89 -23.55
CA ASP A 669 1.11 -26.50 -24.45
C ASP A 669 1.72 -27.67 -25.25
N ALA A 670 0.86 -28.52 -25.80
CA ALA A 670 1.29 -29.67 -26.59
C ALA A 670 1.94 -29.31 -27.94
N SER A 671 2.02 -28.03 -28.30
CA SER A 671 2.76 -27.54 -29.47
C SER A 671 4.21 -27.16 -29.16
N GLY A 672 4.55 -27.00 -27.87
CA GLY A 672 5.86 -26.52 -27.44
C GLY A 672 6.03 -25.00 -27.61
N GLU A 673 4.92 -24.25 -27.72
CA GLU A 673 4.95 -22.80 -27.82
C GLU A 673 4.49 -22.12 -26.51
N LEU A 674 5.11 -20.98 -26.20
CA LEU A 674 4.62 -20.06 -25.19
C LEU A 674 4.16 -18.77 -25.88
N GLN A 675 2.87 -18.48 -25.78
CA GLN A 675 2.25 -17.30 -26.36
C GLN A 675 2.42 -16.10 -25.44
N VAL A 676 3.12 -15.06 -25.90
CA VAL A 676 3.38 -13.82 -25.14
C VAL A 676 3.00 -12.59 -25.93
N THR A 677 2.74 -11.47 -25.25
CA THR A 677 2.59 -10.17 -25.93
C THR A 677 3.92 -9.43 -25.91
N LEU A 678 4.47 -9.15 -27.08
CA LEU A 678 5.76 -8.48 -27.27
C LEU A 678 5.56 -7.17 -28.05
N THR A 679 6.50 -6.24 -27.91
CA THR A 679 6.47 -4.92 -28.54
C THR A 679 7.69 -4.73 -29.44
N ASP A 680 7.50 -4.29 -30.68
CA ASP A 680 8.62 -3.99 -31.59
C ASP A 680 9.25 -2.61 -31.34
N VAL A 681 10.35 -2.33 -32.03
CA VAL A 681 11.08 -1.03 -31.96
C VAL A 681 10.25 0.21 -32.32
N ASN A 682 9.08 0.06 -32.93
CA ASN A 682 8.17 1.16 -33.26
C ASN A 682 7.05 1.33 -32.22
N GLY A 683 7.04 0.51 -31.16
CA GLY A 683 6.00 0.51 -30.13
C GLY A 683 4.75 -0.28 -30.51
N VAL A 684 4.76 -1.08 -31.59
CA VAL A 684 3.60 -1.89 -32.00
C VAL A 684 3.58 -3.19 -31.21
N GLN A 685 2.43 -3.51 -30.61
CA GLN A 685 2.24 -4.74 -29.84
C GLN A 685 1.82 -5.92 -30.72
N HIS A 686 2.64 -6.96 -30.69
CA HIS A 686 2.41 -8.27 -31.27
C HIS A 686 1.78 -9.17 -30.19
N SER A 687 0.45 -9.25 -30.18
CA SER A 687 -0.31 -10.09 -29.24
C SER A 687 -0.27 -11.55 -29.63
N ALA A 688 -0.11 -12.46 -28.66
CA ALA A 688 0.02 -13.91 -28.89
C ALA A 688 1.12 -14.24 -29.92
N PHE A 689 2.32 -13.75 -29.66
CA PHE A 689 3.53 -14.12 -30.37
C PHE A 689 4.06 -15.46 -29.81
N GLY A 690 4.08 -16.48 -30.66
CA GLY A 690 4.53 -17.83 -30.29
C GLY A 690 6.04 -17.93 -30.20
N LEU A 691 6.56 -18.23 -29.00
CA LEU A 691 7.96 -18.56 -28.75
C LEU A 691 8.11 -20.07 -28.62
N GLN A 692 8.98 -20.68 -29.43
CA GLN A 692 9.36 -22.09 -29.31
C GLN A 692 10.12 -22.31 -28.00
N ILE A 693 9.66 -23.26 -27.19
CA ILE A 693 10.26 -23.65 -25.91
C ILE A 693 10.63 -25.14 -25.94
N ASP A 694 11.66 -25.50 -25.19
CA ASP A 694 12.04 -26.89 -24.92
C ASP A 694 12.23 -27.03 -23.41
N GLU A 695 11.27 -27.70 -22.77
CA GLU A 695 11.25 -27.90 -21.32
C GLU A 695 12.50 -28.64 -20.81
N GLN A 696 13.06 -29.57 -21.62
CA GLN A 696 14.27 -30.29 -21.23
C GLN A 696 15.49 -29.37 -21.26
N GLU A 697 15.58 -28.48 -22.25
CA GLU A 697 16.62 -27.45 -22.32
C GLU A 697 16.51 -26.47 -21.14
N LEU A 698 15.30 -26.02 -20.78
CA LEU A 698 15.08 -25.13 -19.64
C LEU A 698 15.43 -25.82 -18.30
N ASN A 699 14.99 -27.06 -18.09
CA ASN A 699 15.34 -27.87 -16.90
C ASN A 699 16.87 -28.02 -16.74
N VAL A 700 17.60 -28.22 -17.85
CA VAL A 700 19.07 -28.32 -17.84
C VAL A 700 19.73 -26.96 -17.53
N ILE A 701 19.19 -25.85 -18.05
CA ILE A 701 19.70 -24.49 -17.75
C ILE A 701 19.53 -24.17 -16.26
N LEU A 702 18.34 -24.43 -15.69
CA LEU A 702 18.06 -24.23 -14.27
C LEU A 702 18.97 -25.09 -13.39
N SER A 703 18.96 -26.40 -13.61
CA SER A 703 19.75 -27.36 -12.83
C SER A 703 21.23 -27.00 -12.81
N ASN A 704 21.84 -26.75 -13.99
CA ASN A 704 23.26 -26.36 -14.07
C ASN A 704 23.57 -25.04 -13.35
N ARG A 705 22.66 -24.05 -13.37
CA ARG A 705 22.91 -22.74 -12.75
C ARG A 705 22.75 -22.75 -11.23
N ILE A 706 21.79 -23.53 -10.74
CA ILE A 706 21.57 -23.76 -9.30
C ILE A 706 22.70 -24.64 -8.75
N GLU A 707 23.13 -25.68 -9.48
CA GLU A 707 24.23 -26.58 -9.10
C GLU A 707 25.52 -25.80 -8.81
N ARG A 708 25.92 -24.87 -9.69
CA ARG A 708 27.05 -23.96 -9.43
C ARG A 708 26.92 -23.16 -8.12
N GLY A 709 25.70 -22.80 -7.75
CA GLY A 709 25.40 -22.13 -6.47
C GLY A 709 25.62 -23.02 -5.26
N VAL A 710 25.19 -24.28 -5.36
CA VAL A 710 25.40 -25.30 -4.32
C VAL A 710 26.88 -25.66 -4.18
N GLU A 711 27.61 -25.81 -5.30
CA GLU A 711 29.07 -25.98 -5.31
C GLU A 711 29.79 -24.82 -4.60
N ASN A 712 29.47 -23.58 -5.01
CA ASN A 712 29.99 -22.37 -4.38
C ASN A 712 29.68 -22.28 -2.88
N PHE A 713 28.53 -22.77 -2.43
CA PHE A 713 28.16 -22.82 -1.01
C PHE A 713 29.05 -23.79 -0.24
N PHE A 714 29.27 -25.01 -0.74
CA PHE A 714 30.15 -25.99 -0.06
C PHE A 714 31.61 -25.54 -0.04
N ASP A 715 32.10 -24.87 -1.09
CA ASP A 715 33.45 -24.28 -1.09
C ASP A 715 33.57 -23.11 -0.10
N ALA A 716 32.57 -22.24 -0.01
CA ALA A 716 32.53 -21.16 0.99
C ALA A 716 32.46 -21.71 2.43
N LEU A 717 31.66 -22.76 2.66
CA LEU A 717 31.54 -23.47 3.92
C LEU A 717 32.88 -24.04 4.39
N ARG A 718 33.61 -24.72 3.50
CA ARG A 718 34.96 -25.27 3.75
C ARG A 718 35.94 -24.16 4.15
N LEU A 719 35.94 -23.03 3.42
CA LEU A 719 36.81 -21.88 3.69
C LEU A 719 36.50 -21.24 5.05
N ALA A 720 35.21 -21.01 5.35
CA ALA A 720 34.74 -20.38 6.57
C ALA A 720 35.15 -21.14 7.84
N PHE A 721 35.07 -22.47 7.82
CA PHE A 721 35.48 -23.29 8.96
C PHE A 721 36.99 -23.54 9.05
N SER A 722 37.72 -23.56 7.93
CA SER A 722 39.17 -23.79 7.94
C SER A 722 39.97 -22.65 8.58
N ASN A 723 39.53 -21.40 8.40
CA ASN A 723 40.32 -20.21 8.81
C ASN A 723 40.23 -19.86 10.31
N ARG A 724 39.55 -20.66 11.15
CA ARG A 724 39.13 -20.26 12.51
C ARG A 724 39.77 -21.04 13.68
N GLN A 725 40.88 -21.73 13.46
CA GLN A 725 41.52 -22.65 14.43
C GLN A 725 40.64 -23.85 14.89
N HIS A 726 39.38 -23.92 14.47
CA HIS A 726 38.56 -25.12 14.62
C HIS A 726 38.91 -26.09 13.49
N MET A 727 39.48 -27.25 13.85
CA MET A 727 39.72 -28.29 12.86
C MET A 727 38.36 -28.85 12.43
N LEU A 728 38.17 -29.11 11.13
CA LEU A 728 36.96 -29.75 10.60
C LEU A 728 36.64 -31.10 11.28
N SER A 729 37.64 -31.75 11.90
CA SER A 729 37.50 -32.94 12.74
C SER A 729 36.62 -32.76 13.98
N ASP A 730 36.52 -31.53 14.50
CA ASP A 730 35.82 -31.21 15.74
C ASP A 730 34.32 -30.92 15.50
N ILE A 731 33.91 -30.85 14.23
CA ILE A 731 32.53 -30.57 13.82
C ILE A 731 31.79 -31.91 13.68
N SER A 732 30.91 -32.21 14.64
CA SER A 732 30.09 -33.43 14.64
C SER A 732 29.05 -33.44 13.53
N ASN A 733 28.35 -32.32 13.32
CA ASN A 733 27.30 -32.13 12.32
C ASN A 733 27.14 -30.62 12.05
N VAL A 734 26.89 -30.22 10.79
CA VAL A 734 26.50 -28.87 10.39
C VAL A 734 25.04 -28.87 9.92
N LYS A 735 24.22 -28.02 10.54
CA LYS A 735 22.83 -27.83 10.16
C LYS A 735 22.73 -26.82 9.01
N ILE A 736 22.26 -27.26 7.85
CA ILE A 736 22.09 -26.45 6.65
C ILE A 736 20.62 -26.00 6.58
N PHE A 737 20.36 -24.72 6.84
CA PHE A 737 19.04 -24.13 6.68
C PHE A 737 18.89 -23.53 5.29
N LEU A 738 17.98 -24.09 4.49
CA LEU A 738 17.52 -23.41 3.28
C LEU A 738 16.65 -22.21 3.68
N ALA A 739 16.88 -21.06 3.06
CA ALA A 739 16.13 -19.82 3.29
C ALA A 739 15.73 -19.16 1.96
N GLY A 740 14.87 -18.15 2.02
CA GLY A 740 14.31 -17.52 0.82
C GLY A 740 13.29 -18.40 0.11
N ASN A 741 12.62 -17.82 -0.90
CA ASN A 741 11.50 -18.50 -1.59
C ASN A 741 11.96 -19.45 -2.69
N ALA A 742 13.06 -19.15 -3.37
CA ALA A 742 13.55 -19.97 -4.47
C ALA A 742 14.09 -21.33 -3.95
N SER A 743 14.45 -21.41 -2.67
CA SER A 743 14.75 -22.66 -1.96
C SER A 743 13.60 -23.66 -1.86
N GLN A 744 12.36 -23.28 -2.17
CA GLN A 744 11.22 -24.21 -2.22
C GLN A 744 11.24 -25.08 -3.49
N SER A 745 11.98 -24.67 -4.54
CA SER A 745 12.06 -25.38 -5.80
C SER A 745 12.66 -26.78 -5.65
N SER A 746 12.05 -27.78 -6.30
CA SER A 746 12.47 -29.18 -6.26
C SER A 746 13.94 -29.39 -6.65
N PHE A 747 14.45 -28.58 -7.59
CA PHE A 747 15.84 -28.57 -8.05
C PHE A 747 16.83 -28.33 -6.90
N VAL A 748 16.53 -27.38 -6.00
CA VAL A 748 17.45 -26.97 -4.94
C VAL A 748 17.69 -28.13 -3.98
N ARG A 749 16.60 -28.77 -3.51
CA ARG A 749 16.68 -29.91 -2.62
C ARG A 749 17.43 -31.08 -3.25
N ALA A 750 17.09 -31.44 -4.48
CA ALA A 750 17.74 -32.56 -5.18
C ALA A 750 19.25 -32.33 -5.39
N LEU A 751 19.66 -31.09 -5.66
CA LEU A 751 21.07 -30.72 -5.80
C LEU A 751 21.81 -30.70 -4.47
N PHE A 752 21.20 -30.21 -3.38
CA PHE A 752 21.79 -30.33 -2.04
C PHE A 752 21.96 -31.79 -1.62
N ASP A 753 20.94 -32.63 -1.79
CA ASP A 753 21.02 -34.07 -1.46
C ASP A 753 22.14 -34.77 -2.27
N LYS A 754 22.27 -34.44 -3.57
CA LYS A 754 23.38 -34.90 -4.43
C LYS A 754 24.75 -34.47 -3.91
N HIS A 755 24.93 -33.18 -3.59
CA HIS A 755 26.23 -32.66 -3.15
C HIS A 755 26.60 -33.12 -1.75
N ILE A 756 25.65 -33.24 -0.82
CA ILE A 756 25.86 -33.85 0.50
C ILE A 756 26.39 -35.29 0.36
N ALA A 757 25.80 -36.09 -0.54
CA ALA A 757 26.29 -37.45 -0.81
C ALA A 757 27.72 -37.47 -1.38
N LEU A 758 28.08 -36.53 -2.25
CA LEU A 758 29.45 -36.38 -2.76
C LEU A 758 30.42 -35.98 -1.64
N GLN A 759 30.07 -35.01 -0.78
CA GLN A 759 30.88 -34.64 0.38
C GLN A 759 31.15 -35.83 1.31
N HIS A 760 30.14 -36.65 1.59
CA HIS A 760 30.31 -37.82 2.44
C HIS A 760 31.25 -38.88 1.83
N GLN A 761 31.23 -39.05 0.50
CA GLN A 761 32.16 -39.92 -0.22
C GLN A 761 33.59 -39.38 -0.16
N GLU A 762 33.80 -38.07 -0.35
CA GLU A 762 35.12 -37.43 -0.21
C GLU A 762 35.67 -37.53 1.21
N MET A 763 34.80 -37.48 2.23
CA MET A 763 35.16 -37.63 3.65
C MET A 763 35.37 -39.09 4.09
N GLY A 764 35.00 -40.08 3.27
CA GLY A 764 35.13 -41.51 3.61
C GLY A 764 34.21 -41.99 4.73
N LEU A 765 33.04 -41.37 4.90
CA LEU A 765 32.06 -41.73 5.92
C LEU A 765 31.36 -43.06 5.60
N VAL A 766 30.87 -43.75 6.65
CA VAL A 766 30.17 -45.03 6.52
C VAL A 766 28.70 -44.79 6.14
N GLU A 767 28.11 -45.70 5.37
CA GLU A 767 26.70 -45.67 4.97
C GLU A 767 25.77 -45.57 6.20
N GLY A 768 25.15 -44.40 6.38
CA GLY A 768 24.29 -44.06 7.52
C GLY A 768 24.82 -42.95 8.45
N GLU A 769 26.10 -42.57 8.36
CA GLU A 769 26.64 -41.38 9.04
C GLU A 769 26.52 -40.14 8.14
N SER A 770 25.95 -39.06 8.69
CA SER A 770 25.86 -37.76 8.01
C SER A 770 26.59 -36.68 8.81
N ARG A 771 27.35 -35.81 8.13
CA ARG A 771 27.93 -34.59 8.70
C ARG A 771 27.12 -33.33 8.37
N PHE A 772 26.10 -33.47 7.54
CA PHE A 772 25.23 -32.38 7.10
C PHE A 772 23.75 -32.74 7.32
N GLU A 773 23.00 -31.83 7.94
CA GLU A 773 21.58 -32.01 8.19
C GLU A 773 20.80 -30.90 7.47
N LEU A 774 20.07 -31.26 6.42
CA LEU A 774 19.40 -30.31 5.53
C LEU A 774 17.96 -30.01 6.00
N PHE A 775 17.70 -28.76 6.35
CA PHE A 775 16.40 -28.25 6.74
C PHE A 775 15.76 -27.49 5.57
N GLN A 776 14.46 -27.72 5.36
CA GLN A 776 13.66 -27.02 4.36
C GLN A 776 13.46 -25.54 4.73
N PRO A 777 13.09 -24.66 3.78
CA PRO A 777 12.68 -23.32 4.14
C PRO A 777 11.44 -23.33 5.05
N LEU A 778 11.36 -22.37 5.97
CA LEU A 778 10.27 -22.28 6.93
C LEU A 778 8.91 -22.10 6.22
N GLY A 779 7.85 -22.65 6.80
CA GLY A 779 6.48 -22.45 6.35
C GLY A 779 6.00 -23.30 5.16
N VAL A 780 6.84 -24.16 4.57
CA VAL A 780 6.45 -25.04 3.43
C VAL A 780 5.19 -25.85 3.72
N ASP A 781 5.08 -26.43 4.92
CA ASP A 781 3.94 -27.26 5.33
C ASP A 781 2.88 -26.48 6.15
N SER A 782 2.96 -25.14 6.21
CA SER A 782 2.16 -24.34 7.16
C SER A 782 1.25 -23.31 6.49
N GLN A 783 -0.06 -23.48 6.70
CA GLN A 783 -1.07 -22.45 6.41
C GLN A 783 -1.23 -21.43 7.56
N ASP A 784 -0.37 -21.51 8.58
CA ASP A 784 -0.40 -20.63 9.76
C ASP A 784 0.26 -19.28 9.44
N LEU A 785 -0.58 -18.29 9.15
CA LEU A 785 -0.17 -16.94 8.74
C LEU A 785 0.51 -16.14 9.86
N GLU A 786 0.48 -16.61 11.11
CA GLU A 786 1.19 -15.97 12.23
C GLU A 786 2.60 -16.56 12.43
N LYS A 787 2.97 -17.63 11.71
CA LYS A 787 4.29 -18.24 11.80
C LYS A 787 5.28 -17.68 10.76
N PRO A 788 6.60 -17.70 11.09
CA PRO A 788 7.63 -17.33 10.14
C PRO A 788 7.71 -18.31 8.96
N THR A 789 7.92 -17.77 7.76
CA THR A 789 8.15 -18.50 6.52
C THR A 789 9.56 -18.24 5.99
N GLY A 790 9.95 -18.91 4.89
CA GLY A 790 11.20 -18.66 4.16
C GLY A 790 11.43 -17.20 3.77
N LYS A 791 10.36 -16.39 3.68
CA LYS A 791 10.42 -14.94 3.42
C LYS A 791 10.23 -14.08 4.68
N THR A 792 9.32 -14.43 5.58
CA THR A 792 9.04 -13.58 6.76
C THR A 792 10.01 -13.82 7.92
N GLY A 793 10.73 -14.94 7.92
CA GLY A 793 11.60 -15.37 9.01
C GLY A 793 12.73 -14.39 9.36
N VAL A 794 13.20 -13.59 8.40
CA VAL A 794 14.18 -12.49 8.66
C VAL A 794 13.57 -11.45 9.60
N ALA A 795 12.37 -10.95 9.30
CA ALA A 795 11.72 -9.91 10.10
C ALA A 795 11.36 -10.39 11.52
N PHE A 796 11.02 -11.68 11.70
CA PHE A 796 10.86 -12.27 13.03
C PHE A 796 12.19 -12.33 13.78
N GLY A 797 13.24 -12.81 13.14
CA GLY A 797 14.58 -12.95 13.72
C GLY A 797 15.22 -11.63 14.12
N LEU A 798 14.91 -10.52 13.43
CA LEU A 798 15.29 -9.17 13.83
C LEU A 798 14.68 -8.76 15.18
N ILE A 799 13.45 -9.18 15.49
CA ILE A 799 12.83 -8.89 16.78
C ILE A 799 13.44 -9.77 17.87
N GLU A 800 13.71 -11.05 17.60
CA GLU A 800 14.35 -11.96 18.56
C GLU A 800 15.80 -11.55 18.90
N SER A 801 16.54 -11.05 17.90
CA SER A 801 17.91 -10.51 18.04
C SER A 801 18.01 -9.05 18.47
N ARG A 802 16.88 -8.41 18.83
CA ARG A 802 16.87 -6.98 19.21
C ARG A 802 17.76 -6.67 20.41
N GLU A 803 18.27 -5.43 20.45
CA GLU A 803 18.98 -4.93 21.63
C GLU A 803 18.07 -5.02 22.88
N GLY A 804 18.57 -5.66 23.94
CA GLY A 804 17.79 -5.96 25.15
C GLY A 804 17.00 -7.27 25.10
N GLY A 805 17.00 -7.98 23.98
CA GLY A 805 16.47 -9.34 23.83
C GLY A 805 17.30 -10.41 24.55
N ARG A 806 16.87 -11.66 24.44
CA ARG A 806 17.48 -12.84 25.11
C ARG A 806 18.60 -13.51 24.29
N ILE A 807 18.89 -13.02 23.10
CA ILE A 807 19.90 -13.59 22.21
C ILE A 807 21.01 -12.56 22.00
N LYS A 808 22.27 -12.98 22.19
CA LYS A 808 23.45 -12.18 21.88
C LYS A 808 23.95 -12.53 20.47
N VAL A 809 23.92 -11.56 19.56
CA VAL A 809 24.54 -11.68 18.24
C VAL A 809 26.00 -11.23 18.31
N ILE A 810 26.90 -12.00 17.72
CA ILE A 810 28.31 -11.63 17.51
C ILE A 810 28.62 -11.77 16.02
N ASP A 811 28.63 -10.64 15.32
CA ASP A 811 28.97 -10.55 13.90
C ASP A 811 30.49 -10.40 13.76
N HIS A 812 31.16 -11.46 13.30
CA HIS A 812 32.61 -11.44 13.05
C HIS A 812 32.94 -11.05 11.60
N ASN A 813 31.96 -10.61 10.80
CA ASN A 813 32.17 -10.08 9.46
C ASN A 813 32.28 -8.54 9.44
N VAL A 814 32.14 -7.87 10.60
CA VAL A 814 32.01 -6.41 10.71
C VAL A 814 32.84 -5.87 11.90
N ASN A 815 34.09 -6.32 12.06
CA ASN A 815 35.03 -5.53 12.88
C ASN A 815 35.31 -4.20 12.16
N ASP A 816 35.48 -3.11 12.91
CA ASP A 816 35.61 -1.75 12.36
C ASP A 816 36.82 -1.58 11.41
N ASP A 817 37.80 -2.48 11.45
CA ASP A 817 38.98 -2.51 10.57
C ASP A 817 38.98 -3.67 9.52
N ASP A 818 38.02 -4.61 9.54
CA ASP A 818 38.02 -5.84 8.70
C ASP A 818 36.94 -5.89 7.59
N ILE A 819 36.67 -4.79 6.86
CA ILE A 819 35.87 -4.95 5.63
C ILE A 819 36.74 -5.62 4.56
N ARG A 820 36.69 -6.95 4.48
CA ARG A 820 37.48 -7.77 3.55
C ARG A 820 37.37 -7.30 2.09
N PHE A 821 38.43 -7.56 1.33
CA PHE A 821 38.43 -7.30 -0.10
C PHE A 821 37.42 -8.21 -0.81
N LYS A 822 36.60 -7.65 -1.70
CA LYS A 822 35.45 -8.36 -2.30
C LYS A 822 35.87 -9.43 -3.32
N TYR A 823 37.01 -9.22 -3.97
CA TYR A 823 37.40 -9.96 -5.16
C TYR A 823 38.63 -10.83 -4.92
N TYR A 824 38.75 -11.92 -5.68
CA TYR A 824 40.05 -12.52 -5.97
C TYR A 824 40.64 -11.80 -7.17
N LEU A 825 41.91 -11.37 -7.12
CA LEU A 825 42.64 -10.88 -8.29
C LEU A 825 43.59 -11.96 -8.79
N GLY A 826 43.76 -12.02 -10.10
CA GLY A 826 44.55 -13.06 -10.72
C GLY A 826 44.90 -12.78 -12.17
N GLU A 827 45.58 -13.76 -12.73
CA GLU A 827 46.13 -13.73 -14.08
C GLU A 827 45.59 -14.90 -14.93
N ASN A 828 45.61 -14.72 -16.26
CA ASN A 828 45.31 -15.78 -17.21
C ASN A 828 46.53 -16.68 -17.41
N ARG A 829 46.59 -17.81 -16.71
CA ARG A 829 47.61 -18.85 -16.94
C ARG A 829 46.98 -20.04 -17.66
N LYS A 830 47.39 -20.27 -18.91
CA LYS A 830 46.95 -21.40 -19.75
C LYS A 830 45.41 -21.49 -19.90
N LYS A 831 44.72 -20.35 -20.03
CA LYS A 831 43.24 -20.22 -20.10
C LYS A 831 42.50 -20.56 -18.80
N LYS A 832 43.21 -20.62 -17.66
CA LYS A 832 42.62 -20.72 -16.32
C LYS A 832 42.90 -19.45 -15.52
N PHE A 833 41.98 -19.11 -14.64
CA PHE A 833 42.19 -18.09 -13.62
C PHE A 833 43.13 -18.65 -12.56
N LYS A 834 44.27 -17.98 -12.37
CA LYS A 834 45.17 -18.26 -11.24
C LYS A 834 45.06 -17.08 -10.26
N PRO A 835 44.52 -17.29 -9.05
CA PRO A 835 44.53 -16.25 -8.02
C PRO A 835 45.97 -15.87 -7.65
N LEU A 836 46.16 -14.59 -7.34
CA LEU A 836 47.40 -13.98 -6.84
C LEU A 836 47.11 -13.20 -5.55
N ILE A 837 45.97 -12.52 -5.48
CA ILE A 837 45.51 -11.77 -4.29
C ILE A 837 44.13 -12.32 -3.91
N GLU A 838 43.99 -12.72 -2.64
CA GLU A 838 42.76 -13.28 -2.07
C GLU A 838 41.98 -12.23 -1.25
N ARG A 839 40.85 -12.62 -0.65
CA ARG A 839 39.93 -11.67 0.03
C ARG A 839 40.36 -11.23 1.41
N ASP A 840 41.18 -12.04 2.06
CA ASP A 840 41.75 -11.83 3.40
C ASP A 840 43.05 -11.01 3.38
N VAL A 841 43.39 -10.45 2.21
CA VAL A 841 44.49 -9.50 2.04
C VAL A 841 44.32 -8.26 2.92
N SER A 842 45.41 -7.82 3.55
CA SER A 842 45.48 -6.57 4.31
C SER A 842 45.22 -5.35 3.43
N PHE A 843 44.60 -4.33 4.00
CA PHE A 843 44.39 -3.05 3.32
C PHE A 843 45.64 -2.18 3.40
N ASN A 844 45.90 -1.43 2.33
CA ASN A 844 47.02 -0.51 2.13
C ASN A 844 48.42 -1.14 2.08
N GLU A 845 48.54 -2.47 2.05
CA GLU A 845 49.82 -3.18 1.84
C GLU A 845 50.10 -3.39 0.34
N TRP A 846 51.32 -3.05 -0.11
CA TRP A 846 51.77 -3.24 -1.49
C TRP A 846 52.19 -4.69 -1.75
N ILE A 847 51.66 -5.28 -2.83
CA ILE A 847 51.91 -6.66 -3.25
C ILE A 847 52.40 -6.67 -4.70
N ASP A 848 53.40 -7.48 -5.00
CA ASP A 848 53.91 -7.66 -6.37
C ASP A 848 52.85 -8.33 -7.26
N PHE A 849 52.63 -7.81 -8.46
CA PHE A 849 51.62 -8.35 -9.38
C PHE A 849 52.19 -8.79 -10.73
N THR A 850 53.02 -7.96 -11.36
CA THR A 850 53.64 -8.23 -12.68
C THR A 850 54.83 -7.29 -12.91
N TYR A 851 55.64 -7.57 -13.93
CA TYR A 851 56.67 -6.64 -14.43
C TYR A 851 56.05 -5.43 -15.16
N ALA A 852 56.78 -4.31 -15.18
CA ALA A 852 56.42 -3.07 -15.87
C ALA A 852 57.09 -2.92 -17.26
N ASP A 853 57.58 -4.03 -17.81
CA ASP A 853 58.26 -4.14 -19.12
C ASP A 853 57.31 -3.83 -20.31
N TYR A 854 56.02 -4.14 -20.17
CA TYR A 854 54.99 -3.82 -21.15
C TYR A 854 54.08 -2.68 -20.70
N GLN A 855 53.79 -1.73 -21.62
CA GLN A 855 52.89 -0.60 -21.36
C GLN A 855 51.46 -1.01 -20.99
N THR A 856 51.06 -2.27 -21.22
CA THR A 856 49.69 -2.72 -20.96
C THR A 856 49.70 -4.10 -20.32
N PHE A 857 48.97 -4.24 -19.20
CA PHE A 857 48.75 -5.52 -18.54
C PHE A 857 47.27 -5.74 -18.22
N GLU A 858 46.92 -6.97 -17.82
CA GLU A 858 45.54 -7.40 -17.62
C GLU A 858 45.35 -7.95 -16.21
N ILE A 859 44.42 -7.37 -15.45
CA ILE A 859 43.94 -7.93 -14.18
C ILE A 859 42.64 -8.67 -14.46
N PHE A 860 42.58 -9.93 -14.06
CA PHE A 860 41.35 -10.68 -13.99
C PHE A 860 40.85 -10.67 -12.54
N TYR A 861 39.54 -10.54 -12.34
CA TYR A 861 38.96 -10.44 -11.00
C TYR A 861 37.54 -11.02 -10.93
N THR A 862 37.19 -11.54 -9.76
CA THR A 862 35.91 -12.25 -9.55
C THR A 862 35.51 -12.27 -8.07
N ASP A 863 34.20 -12.32 -7.80
CA ASP A 863 33.64 -12.51 -6.46
C ASP A 863 33.13 -13.94 -6.22
N GLN A 864 33.71 -14.94 -6.90
CA GLN A 864 33.35 -16.37 -6.73
C GLN A 864 34.42 -17.17 -5.96
N PRO A 865 34.09 -17.79 -4.80
CA PRO A 865 35.03 -18.57 -3.99
C PRO A 865 35.68 -19.76 -4.70
N SER A 866 34.96 -20.43 -5.59
CA SER A 866 35.44 -21.59 -6.37
C SER A 866 36.68 -21.30 -7.24
N THR A 867 37.00 -20.03 -7.50
CA THR A 867 38.20 -19.63 -8.24
C THR A 867 39.52 -19.76 -7.46
N SER A 868 39.47 -19.88 -6.12
CA SER A 868 40.64 -20.16 -5.27
C SER A 868 41.36 -21.45 -5.66
N THR A 869 40.63 -22.43 -6.21
CA THR A 869 41.16 -23.71 -6.71
C THR A 869 42.15 -23.58 -7.89
N GLY A 870 42.20 -22.41 -8.55
CA GLY A 870 42.99 -22.18 -9.76
C GLY A 870 42.55 -23.01 -10.98
N GLN A 871 41.40 -23.70 -10.93
CA GLN A 871 40.92 -24.58 -12.00
C GLN A 871 39.91 -23.94 -12.94
N VAL A 872 39.24 -22.87 -12.50
CA VAL A 872 38.17 -22.20 -13.26
C VAL A 872 38.71 -21.60 -14.56
N ALA A 873 37.99 -21.81 -15.66
CA ALA A 873 38.37 -21.31 -16.97
C ALA A 873 38.28 -19.78 -17.01
N ILE A 874 39.26 -19.11 -17.63
CA ILE A 874 39.31 -17.64 -17.70
C ILE A 874 38.15 -17.01 -18.51
N SER A 875 37.42 -17.84 -19.25
CA SER A 875 36.22 -17.49 -20.02
C SER A 875 34.91 -17.72 -19.23
N ASP A 876 34.98 -18.04 -17.94
CA ASP A 876 33.77 -18.08 -17.11
C ASP A 876 33.21 -16.67 -16.94
N THR A 877 31.89 -16.52 -17.09
CA THR A 877 31.22 -15.21 -17.10
C THR A 877 31.20 -14.51 -15.75
N SER A 878 31.57 -15.22 -14.67
CA SER A 878 31.82 -14.63 -13.34
C SER A 878 33.19 -13.95 -13.20
N ILE A 879 34.11 -14.13 -14.16
CA ILE A 879 35.43 -13.50 -14.18
C ILE A 879 35.38 -12.28 -15.09
N LYS A 880 35.68 -11.11 -14.51
CA LYS A 880 35.85 -9.87 -15.25
C LYS A 880 37.32 -9.61 -15.57
N LYS A 881 37.56 -8.77 -16.57
CA LYS A 881 38.88 -8.33 -17.02
C LYS A 881 38.98 -6.81 -16.98
N LYS A 882 40.05 -6.28 -16.37
CA LYS A 882 40.47 -4.89 -16.46
C LYS A 882 41.76 -4.84 -17.27
N VAL A 883 41.82 -3.97 -18.27
CA VAL A 883 43.06 -3.67 -19.00
C VAL A 883 43.60 -2.37 -18.40
N ILE A 884 44.85 -2.39 -17.96
CA ILE A 884 45.54 -1.23 -17.38
C ILE A 884 46.66 -0.84 -18.33
N LYS A 885 46.74 0.46 -18.63
CA LYS A 885 47.80 1.04 -19.42
C LYS A 885 48.68 1.88 -18.50
N LEU A 886 49.96 1.53 -18.42
CA LEU A 886 50.96 2.21 -17.61
C LEU A 886 51.36 3.54 -18.25
N ASP A 887 51.60 4.55 -17.41
CA ASP A 887 52.09 5.87 -17.83
C ASP A 887 53.58 5.86 -18.20
N THR A 888 54.33 4.88 -17.69
CA THR A 888 55.76 4.65 -17.91
C THR A 888 56.04 3.15 -17.87
N THR A 889 57.12 2.70 -18.51
CA THR A 889 57.56 1.30 -18.54
C THR A 889 59.04 1.24 -18.21
N ASP A 890 59.45 0.21 -17.49
CA ASP A 890 60.84 -0.04 -17.12
C ASP A 890 61.06 -1.56 -17.10
N ASP A 891 62.14 -2.03 -17.72
CA ASP A 891 62.43 -3.45 -17.92
C ASP A 891 62.84 -4.14 -16.59
N ASP A 892 63.34 -3.39 -15.60
CA ASP A 892 63.82 -3.90 -14.31
C ASP A 892 62.81 -3.64 -13.16
N ALA A 893 61.73 -2.88 -13.39
CA ALA A 893 60.75 -2.52 -12.35
C ALA A 893 59.48 -3.41 -12.33
N LEU A 894 58.81 -3.40 -11.18
CA LEU A 894 57.59 -4.16 -10.91
C LEU A 894 56.37 -3.23 -10.77
N VAL A 895 55.21 -3.74 -11.17
CA VAL A 895 53.90 -3.18 -10.83
C VAL A 895 53.46 -3.77 -9.49
N PHE A 896 53.35 -2.90 -8.49
CA PHE A 896 52.78 -3.22 -7.19
C PHE A 896 51.31 -2.81 -7.13
N ILE A 897 50.49 -3.60 -6.45
CA ILE A 897 49.07 -3.35 -6.23
C ILE A 897 48.77 -3.41 -4.74
N ARG A 898 47.95 -2.49 -4.24
CA ARG A 898 47.39 -2.54 -2.88
C ARG A 898 45.87 -2.40 -2.91
N VAL A 899 45.20 -3.04 -1.97
CA VAL A 899 43.76 -2.86 -1.74
C VAL A 899 43.53 -1.62 -0.90
N VAL A 900 42.62 -0.73 -1.32
CA VAL A 900 42.29 0.51 -0.57
C VAL A 900 40.80 0.65 -0.24
N SER A 901 39.94 -0.11 -0.91
CA SER A 901 38.54 -0.29 -0.53
C SER A 901 38.10 -1.72 -0.88
N PRO A 902 36.96 -2.21 -0.36
CA PRO A 902 36.44 -3.52 -0.71
C PRO A 902 36.25 -3.73 -2.23
N THR A 903 36.11 -2.65 -3.00
CA THR A 903 35.90 -2.64 -4.46
C THR A 903 36.99 -1.89 -5.23
N ALA A 904 38.07 -1.44 -4.58
CA ALA A 904 39.08 -0.61 -5.21
C ALA A 904 40.52 -0.98 -4.82
N ILE A 905 41.39 -0.87 -5.82
CA ILE A 905 42.83 -1.04 -5.69
C ILE A 905 43.56 0.23 -6.12
N GLU A 906 44.81 0.36 -5.70
CA GLU A 906 45.77 1.30 -6.24
C GLU A 906 46.94 0.52 -6.84
N TYR A 907 47.60 1.10 -7.85
CA TYR A 907 48.84 0.56 -8.40
C TYR A 907 49.93 1.63 -8.53
N VAL A 908 51.18 1.20 -8.38
CA VAL A 908 52.41 1.96 -8.64
C VAL A 908 53.43 1.09 -9.37
N ILE A 909 54.43 1.73 -9.95
CA ILE A 909 55.62 1.11 -10.52
C ILE A 909 56.80 1.45 -9.62
N ALA A 910 57.56 0.46 -9.16
CA ALA A 910 58.73 0.66 -8.33
C ALA A 910 59.76 -0.48 -8.52
N ASN A 911 61.01 -0.24 -8.12
CA ASN A 911 61.96 -1.33 -7.92
C ASN A 911 61.64 -2.04 -6.58
N GLU A 912 62.04 -3.31 -6.46
CA GLU A 912 61.76 -4.14 -5.29
C GLU A 912 62.33 -3.55 -3.98
N ASP A 913 63.50 -2.90 -4.02
CA ASP A 913 64.11 -2.21 -2.88
C ASP A 913 63.48 -0.84 -2.55
N ASP A 914 62.78 -0.22 -3.52
CA ASP A 914 62.29 1.17 -3.43
C ASP A 914 60.87 1.27 -2.86
N ILE A 915 60.04 0.22 -3.04
CA ILE A 915 58.62 0.20 -2.63
C ILE A 915 58.42 0.47 -1.12
N HIS A 916 59.33 -0.04 -0.27
CA HIS A 916 59.28 0.14 1.19
C HIS A 916 59.69 1.55 1.66
N ASN A 917 60.24 2.38 0.77
CA ASN A 917 60.65 3.75 1.05
C ASN A 917 59.68 4.79 0.46
N ASP A 918 58.53 4.35 -0.06
CA ASP A 918 57.55 5.16 -0.82
C ASP A 918 58.16 5.90 -2.03
N ILE A 919 59.16 5.27 -2.67
CA ILE A 919 59.80 5.76 -3.89
C ILE A 919 59.18 5.05 -5.09
N TYR A 920 58.41 5.77 -5.89
CA TYR A 920 57.69 5.23 -7.06
C TYR A 920 58.13 5.93 -8.35
N LEU A 921 58.08 5.20 -9.48
CA LEU A 921 58.38 5.71 -10.82
C LEU A 921 57.17 6.40 -11.49
N ASN A 922 55.98 6.31 -10.88
CA ASN A 922 54.76 7.00 -11.31
C ASN A 922 53.92 7.50 -10.12
N GLU A 923 52.89 8.29 -10.38
CA GLU A 923 51.90 8.66 -9.35
C GLU A 923 51.00 7.45 -8.99
N ILE A 924 50.51 7.43 -7.75
CA ILE A 924 49.58 6.40 -7.26
C ILE A 924 48.29 6.47 -8.07
N ASN A 925 48.00 5.40 -8.82
CA ASN A 925 46.85 5.34 -9.70
C ASN A 925 45.74 4.45 -9.09
N ARG A 926 44.56 5.02 -8.81
CA ARG A 926 43.42 4.32 -8.20
C ARG A 926 42.44 3.74 -9.23
N ILE A 927 41.99 2.51 -9.02
CA ILE A 927 41.11 1.74 -9.90
C ILE A 927 39.94 1.15 -9.11
N GLU A 928 38.71 1.42 -9.56
CA GLU A 928 37.49 0.72 -9.11
C GLU A 928 37.21 -0.52 -10.00
N LEU A 929 36.74 -1.61 -9.39
CA LEU A 929 36.58 -2.95 -9.98
C LEU A 929 35.10 -3.43 -10.00
#